data_AF-A0A0Q6B919-F1
#
_entry.id   AF-A0A0Q6B919-F1
#
_cell.length_a   1.000
_cell.length_b   1.000
_cell.length_c   1.000
_cell.angle_alpha   90.00
_cell.angle_beta   90.00
_cell.angle_gamma   90.00
#
_symmetry.space_group_name_H-M   'P 1'
#
loop_
_entity.id
_entity.type
_entity.pdbx_description
1 polymer ?
#
loop_
_entity_poly.entity_id
_entity_poly.type
_entity_poly.pdbx_seq_one_letter_code
_entity_poly.pdbx_strand_id
1 'polypeptide(L)'
;MAQLRLAEFQAFAETFAADHLDDYVDTLKRRRRNPGRKEINDPLWGTIGLTGPEVAIIDSPLFQRLRLIRQLGVVHWVYPGAIHTRFEHTLGVLRQVQYLCGAINVLGTQQGIDRELIDTNKVNLLRMAALFHDVGHAAFSHVSEHAIESLEAVSTLSTEFARENKGESKSLSEIFAYLVVRSPAVNRLLSTLLDHQSSYIALQQNRIGNVEELVKKLSRAIIGRSIDDRLPLLHEIISGPFDADKLDYFVRDARSAGTPSLLDISRLIQKIAIREFNAKDLPGSIGRDIQASDRHVVVGMKWSGISVLDELHLSRVLLYSKIYRHPKVVAIEQMVHAVLVTLAGAADARRVMELVYRHSDDELLAMTPSTLATALGLTLDECQGDVRVRIEKAASILKDLRLRRLTAKAFQLQRSYPGDPLISDPVQKAGLIDFREVIDQPSDMQRFRSSLIDEVARIRAALGQADRSRIDLEGAISIRAIGTTPGGTQIGRAFLLPRSGEPLEFRNYLVNRTAWADSYLSDHPAGYVFADEELADIVYVAMERLLRQGHDVRLPPSAIEASKREENDIQELKRRLASASYYHDAPYDIRPLPMRLAHADVVRAISEFQPKLDAYQAPVRPEPRSSASAERHNLITENWLRQFDHDDDVECAVRAIQGLRMISRRDTVNAVGDFIAQNRQFEGAIVVPFGSARDSAAIQGYFAADLQGTRVSGCLTLAEAVIKTNGHPILFVDDFMGSGGQGRDMLAAGFGRKDLRVDLNEERDLFSHDIQNFLRRSSVGFVFTAAWDAGMEQFQQTATDIGLDAKVFRHIDESGIPFLADVLSDLPEAQVSGFIERSHRIGVALLDGSNRQRSGESQQDRHARLSERALGYGNRGMLLASPFNVPTQTFTPVWAEGKVNGAAWVPLMPRRKKH
;
A
#
# COMPACT_ATOMS: atom_id res chain seq x y z
N MET A 1 6.24 27.39 -9.16
CA MET A 1 7.61 27.86 -9.47
C MET A 1 7.85 27.69 -10.97
N ALA A 2 8.75 28.46 -11.59
CA ALA A 2 9.09 28.26 -13.00
C ALA A 2 9.80 26.90 -13.19
N GLN A 3 9.46 26.17 -14.26
CA GLN A 3 10.18 24.96 -14.64
C GLN A 3 11.59 25.31 -15.12
N LEU A 4 12.58 24.55 -14.68
CA LEU A 4 13.96 24.63 -15.15
C LEU A 4 14.03 24.05 -16.57
N ARG A 5 14.49 24.84 -17.53
CA ARG A 5 14.61 24.38 -18.93
C ARG A 5 15.96 23.75 -19.20
N LEU A 6 16.01 22.85 -20.18
CA LEU A 6 17.26 22.21 -20.61
C LEU A 6 18.35 23.23 -21.00
N ALA A 7 17.98 24.37 -21.58
CA ALA A 7 18.91 25.45 -21.91
C ALA A 7 19.60 26.06 -20.67
N GLU A 8 18.91 26.15 -19.54
CA GLU A 8 19.49 26.63 -18.27
C GLU A 8 20.43 25.59 -17.68
N PHE A 9 20.08 24.30 -17.79
CA PHE A 9 20.95 23.20 -17.39
C PHE A 9 22.21 23.13 -18.26
N GLN A 10 22.09 23.38 -19.57
CA GLN A 10 23.22 23.52 -20.48
C GLN A 10 24.14 24.69 -20.09
N ALA A 11 23.60 25.87 -19.84
CA ALA A 11 24.39 27.04 -19.42
C ALA A 11 25.15 26.77 -18.12
N PHE A 12 24.53 26.06 -17.18
CA PHE A 12 25.21 25.60 -15.97
C PHE A 12 26.33 24.60 -16.28
N ALA A 13 26.10 23.59 -17.11
CA ALA A 13 27.12 22.62 -17.52
C ALA A 13 28.33 23.28 -18.21
N GLU A 14 28.10 24.29 -19.05
CA GLU A 14 29.15 25.07 -19.70
C GLU A 14 29.99 25.87 -18.68
N THR A 15 29.32 26.53 -17.72
CA THR A 15 29.99 27.27 -16.64
C THR A 15 30.79 26.33 -15.75
N PHE A 16 30.17 25.21 -15.35
CA PHE A 16 30.82 24.17 -14.56
C PHE A 16 32.07 23.61 -15.24
N ALA A 17 32.00 23.33 -16.55
CA ALA A 17 33.15 22.84 -17.30
C ALA A 17 34.26 23.90 -17.40
N ALA A 18 33.91 25.17 -17.61
CA ALA A 18 34.86 26.27 -17.66
C ALA A 18 35.58 26.44 -16.31
N ASP A 19 34.83 26.47 -15.20
CA ASP A 19 35.34 26.60 -13.83
C ASP A 19 36.41 25.53 -13.53
N HIS A 20 36.26 24.32 -14.09
CA HIS A 20 37.18 23.20 -13.84
C HIS A 20 38.32 23.06 -14.86
N LEU A 21 38.14 23.53 -16.10
CA LEU A 21 39.07 23.21 -17.20
C LEU A 21 39.86 24.40 -17.70
N ASP A 22 39.37 25.63 -17.59
CA ASP A 22 39.94 26.75 -18.35
C ASP A 22 41.40 27.04 -17.98
N ASP A 23 41.68 27.23 -16.69
CA ASP A 23 43.05 27.45 -16.17
C ASP A 23 43.96 26.23 -16.42
N TYR A 24 43.39 25.03 -16.36
CA TYR A 24 44.11 23.78 -16.60
C TYR A 24 44.53 23.66 -18.06
N VAL A 25 43.63 23.96 -19.00
CA VAL A 25 43.88 23.94 -20.44
C VAL A 25 44.95 24.97 -20.80
N ASP A 26 44.91 26.16 -20.23
CA ASP A 26 45.94 27.18 -20.47
C ASP A 26 47.31 26.76 -19.94
N THR A 27 47.33 26.01 -18.83
CA THR A 27 48.56 25.40 -18.31
C THR A 27 49.07 24.29 -19.24
N LEU A 28 48.20 23.44 -19.78
CA LEU A 28 48.58 22.42 -20.76
C LEU A 28 49.15 23.03 -22.03
N LYS A 29 48.51 24.07 -22.59
CA LYS A 29 49.00 24.80 -23.77
C LYS A 29 50.41 25.35 -23.56
N ARG A 30 50.68 25.93 -22.38
CA ARG A 30 52.01 26.43 -22.02
C ARG A 30 53.08 25.33 -21.98
N ARG A 31 52.71 24.10 -21.59
CA ARG A 31 53.64 22.95 -21.56
C ARG A 31 54.02 22.43 -22.95
N ARG A 32 53.25 22.75 -23.99
CA ARG A 32 53.46 22.37 -25.41
C ARG A 32 53.58 20.86 -25.71
N ARG A 33 53.28 20.00 -24.74
CA ARG A 33 53.26 18.54 -24.90
C ARG A 33 52.27 17.92 -23.94
N ASN A 34 51.71 16.78 -24.34
CA ASN A 34 50.93 15.94 -23.44
C ASN A 34 51.84 15.32 -22.36
N PRO A 35 51.28 14.96 -21.19
CA PRO A 35 51.94 14.10 -20.24
C PRO A 35 52.43 12.79 -20.88
N GLY A 36 53.44 12.16 -20.27
CA GLY A 36 53.89 10.83 -20.68
C GLY A 36 52.84 9.76 -20.37
N ARG A 37 53.03 8.56 -20.95
CA ARG A 37 52.25 7.38 -20.58
C ARG A 37 52.41 7.09 -19.08
N LYS A 38 51.35 6.60 -18.45
CA LYS A 38 51.35 6.19 -17.05
C LYS A 38 50.71 4.81 -16.91
N GLU A 39 51.04 4.14 -15.83
CA GLU A 39 50.39 2.90 -15.41
C GLU A 39 49.80 3.14 -14.01
N ILE A 40 48.55 2.72 -13.81
CA ILE A 40 47.86 2.79 -12.53
C ILE A 40 47.46 1.38 -12.13
N ASN A 41 47.76 0.99 -10.89
CA ASN A 41 47.34 -0.31 -10.38
C ASN A 41 45.92 -0.20 -9.79
N ASP A 42 44.98 -0.97 -10.32
CA ASP A 42 43.62 -1.12 -9.81
C ASP A 42 43.46 -2.47 -9.08
N PRO A 43 42.81 -2.51 -7.90
CA PRO A 43 42.68 -3.73 -7.09
C PRO A 43 41.82 -4.84 -7.71
N LEU A 44 40.99 -4.53 -8.71
CA LEU A 44 40.17 -5.51 -9.44
C LEU A 44 40.85 -5.96 -10.72
N TRP A 45 41.35 -5.01 -11.51
CA TRP A 45 41.77 -5.25 -12.88
C TRP A 45 43.28 -5.26 -13.09
N GLY A 46 44.05 -5.05 -12.02
CA GLY A 46 45.52 -4.98 -12.07
C GLY A 46 46.01 -3.70 -12.73
N THR A 47 47.12 -3.80 -13.47
CA THR A 47 47.75 -2.64 -14.09
C THR A 47 46.99 -2.13 -15.31
N ILE A 48 46.53 -0.88 -15.23
CA ILE A 48 45.83 -0.15 -16.29
C ILE A 48 46.80 0.85 -16.92
N GLY A 49 47.12 0.65 -18.20
CA GLY A 49 47.93 1.56 -18.99
C GLY A 49 47.14 2.74 -19.53
N LEU A 50 47.75 3.93 -19.46
CA LEU A 50 47.18 5.20 -19.89
C LEU A 50 48.09 5.90 -20.91
N THR A 51 47.48 6.45 -21.96
CA THR A 51 48.15 7.28 -22.96
C THR A 51 48.34 8.72 -22.48
N GLY A 52 49.20 9.50 -23.13
CA GLY A 52 49.45 10.89 -22.76
C GLY A 52 48.19 11.76 -22.71
N PRO A 53 47.32 11.74 -23.74
CA PRO A 53 46.02 12.43 -23.71
C PRO A 53 45.09 11.96 -22.59
N GLU A 54 45.04 10.65 -22.31
CA GLU A 54 44.22 10.11 -21.20
C GLU A 54 44.72 10.60 -19.84
N VAL A 55 46.05 10.61 -19.64
CA VAL A 55 46.66 11.16 -18.42
C VAL A 55 46.32 12.64 -18.28
N ALA A 56 46.31 13.41 -19.37
CA ALA A 56 45.93 14.83 -19.31
C ALA A 56 44.47 15.03 -18.93
N ILE A 57 43.55 14.16 -19.36
CA ILE A 57 42.14 14.22 -18.93
C ILE A 57 42.03 13.83 -17.45
N ILE A 58 42.66 12.73 -17.06
CA ILE A 58 42.63 12.22 -15.69
C ILE A 58 43.20 13.25 -14.71
N ASP A 59 44.30 13.91 -15.05
CA ASP A 59 44.95 14.93 -14.20
C ASP A 59 44.20 16.28 -14.18
N SER A 60 43.08 16.43 -14.91
CA SER A 60 42.26 17.66 -14.90
C SER A 60 41.44 17.81 -13.62
N PRO A 61 41.15 19.04 -13.14
CA PRO A 61 40.29 19.25 -11.98
C PRO A 61 38.89 18.63 -12.14
N LEU A 62 38.32 18.70 -13.36
CA LEU A 62 37.04 18.09 -13.69
C LEU A 62 37.00 16.59 -13.35
N PHE A 63 38.06 15.86 -13.71
CA PHE A 63 38.15 14.42 -13.47
C PHE A 63 38.61 14.10 -12.05
N GLN A 64 39.55 14.87 -11.49
CA GLN A 64 40.04 14.66 -10.11
C GLN A 64 38.93 14.82 -9.06
N ARG A 65 37.92 15.66 -9.32
CA ARG A 65 36.71 15.77 -8.49
C ARG A 65 36.03 14.43 -8.23
N LEU A 66 36.07 13.48 -9.18
CA LEU A 66 35.45 12.16 -9.05
C LEU A 66 36.04 11.32 -7.90
N ARG A 67 37.23 11.66 -7.38
CA ARG A 67 37.82 11.04 -6.19
C ARG A 67 37.06 11.36 -4.90
N LEU A 68 36.20 12.36 -4.92
CA LEU A 68 35.47 12.85 -3.75
C LEU A 68 33.97 12.52 -3.86
N ILE A 69 33.59 11.71 -4.86
CA ILE A 69 32.20 11.32 -5.11
C ILE A 69 32.14 9.80 -5.03
N ARG A 70 31.50 9.29 -3.98
CA ARG A 70 31.40 7.85 -3.77
C ARG A 70 30.47 7.22 -4.80
N GLN A 71 30.90 6.09 -5.39
CA GLN A 71 30.15 5.36 -6.41
C GLN A 71 28.73 5.06 -5.94
N LEU A 72 28.66 4.52 -4.72
CA LEU A 72 27.44 4.06 -4.08
C LEU A 72 26.87 5.07 -3.08
N GLY A 73 27.30 6.34 -3.16
CA GLY A 73 26.87 7.42 -2.29
C GLY A 73 26.89 7.03 -0.82
N VAL A 74 25.70 6.75 -0.28
CA VAL A 74 25.47 6.49 1.15
C VAL A 74 25.65 5.03 1.59
N VAL A 75 25.91 4.09 0.68
CA VAL A 75 26.00 2.66 1.01
C VAL A 75 27.12 2.34 2.01
N HIS A 76 28.21 3.12 1.98
CA HIS A 76 29.39 2.90 2.83
C HIS A 76 29.09 2.94 4.35
N TRP A 77 28.01 3.61 4.75
CA TRP A 77 27.57 3.65 6.14
C TRP A 77 26.98 2.33 6.65
N VAL A 78 26.52 1.47 5.74
CA VAL A 78 26.02 0.12 6.04
C VAL A 78 27.07 -0.93 5.69
N TYR A 79 27.75 -0.74 4.57
CA TYR A 79 28.82 -1.62 4.07
C TYR A 79 30.15 -0.85 4.11
N PRO A 80 30.94 -0.93 5.20
CA PRO A 80 32.09 -0.06 5.41
C PRO A 80 33.23 -0.22 4.38
N GLY A 81 33.24 -1.32 3.61
CA GLY A 81 34.17 -1.51 2.50
C GLY A 81 33.76 -0.78 1.20
N ALA A 82 32.52 -0.33 1.08
CA ALA A 82 31.96 0.33 -0.11
C ALA A 82 32.34 1.82 -0.20
N ILE A 83 33.60 2.15 0.05
CA ILE A 83 34.15 3.51 0.04
C ILE A 83 34.66 3.95 -1.33
N HIS A 84 34.55 3.08 -2.33
CA HIS A 84 35.06 3.35 -3.67
C HIS A 84 34.31 4.50 -4.34
N THR A 85 35.03 5.21 -5.20
CA THR A 85 34.62 6.45 -5.85
C THR A 85 34.44 6.26 -7.35
N ARG A 86 33.80 7.25 -7.97
CA ARG A 86 33.59 7.32 -9.41
C ARG A 86 34.91 7.31 -10.21
N PHE A 87 36.01 7.76 -9.58
CA PHE A 87 37.34 7.79 -10.20
C PHE A 87 37.87 6.40 -10.57
N GLU A 88 37.98 5.48 -9.60
CA GLU A 88 38.49 4.12 -9.87
C GLU A 88 37.52 3.27 -10.67
N HIS A 89 36.21 3.50 -10.52
CA HIS A 89 35.21 2.89 -11.39
C HIS A 89 35.48 3.27 -12.85
N THR A 90 35.65 4.57 -13.14
CA THR A 90 35.94 5.04 -14.50
C THR A 90 37.23 4.45 -15.09
N LEU A 91 38.27 4.28 -14.28
CA LEU A 91 39.50 3.59 -14.73
C LEU A 91 39.22 2.12 -15.08
N GLY A 92 38.42 1.44 -14.26
CA GLY A 92 37.97 0.08 -14.53
C GLY A 92 37.14 -0.04 -15.81
N VAL A 93 36.21 0.88 -16.06
CA VAL A 93 35.46 0.96 -17.33
C VAL A 93 36.40 1.09 -18.51
N LEU A 94 37.39 1.98 -18.43
CA LEU A 94 38.42 2.14 -19.47
C LEU A 94 39.20 0.83 -19.74
N ARG A 95 39.45 0.01 -18.71
CA ARG A 95 40.05 -1.32 -18.87
C ARG A 95 39.09 -2.31 -19.53
N GLN A 96 37.81 -2.31 -19.15
CA GLN A 96 36.81 -3.17 -19.77
C GLN A 96 36.59 -2.85 -21.26
N VAL A 97 36.59 -1.55 -21.63
CA VAL A 97 36.58 -1.14 -23.05
C VAL A 97 37.73 -1.79 -23.82
N GLN A 98 38.95 -1.76 -23.27
CA GLN A 98 40.12 -2.36 -23.92
C GLN A 98 39.94 -3.88 -24.13
N TYR A 99 39.40 -4.58 -23.14
CA TYR A 99 39.15 -6.02 -23.24
C TYR A 99 38.06 -6.36 -24.26
N LEU A 100 36.93 -5.63 -24.25
CA LEU A 100 35.84 -5.82 -25.20
C LEU A 100 36.31 -5.56 -26.64
N CYS A 101 36.98 -4.43 -26.88
CA CYS A 101 37.52 -4.09 -28.21
C CYS A 101 38.52 -5.14 -28.69
N GLY A 102 39.44 -5.57 -27.82
CA GLY A 102 40.42 -6.60 -28.15
C GLY A 102 39.77 -7.93 -28.52
N ALA A 103 38.78 -8.38 -27.75
CA ALA A 103 38.06 -9.62 -28.02
C ALA A 103 37.29 -9.56 -29.36
N ILE A 104 36.62 -8.45 -29.64
CA ILE A 104 35.90 -8.22 -30.90
C ILE A 104 36.86 -8.23 -32.09
N ASN A 105 38.02 -7.58 -31.98
CA ASN A 105 39.03 -7.59 -33.03
C ASN A 105 39.61 -8.99 -33.30
N VAL A 106 39.90 -9.77 -32.25
CA VAL A 106 40.35 -11.17 -32.40
C VAL A 106 39.31 -12.00 -33.15
N LEU A 107 38.02 -11.84 -32.83
CA LEU A 107 36.93 -12.50 -33.55
C LEU A 107 36.86 -12.05 -35.01
N GLY A 108 37.08 -10.76 -35.29
CA GLY A 108 37.18 -10.21 -36.65
C GLY A 108 38.26 -10.89 -37.47
N THR A 109 39.48 -10.99 -36.92
CA THR A 109 40.60 -11.68 -37.57
C THR A 109 40.29 -13.16 -37.82
N GLN A 110 39.67 -13.85 -36.86
CA GLN A 110 39.28 -15.26 -37.01
C GLN A 110 38.23 -15.49 -38.11
N GLN A 111 37.42 -14.48 -38.42
CA GLN A 111 36.43 -14.52 -39.51
C GLN A 111 37.01 -14.04 -40.86
N GLY A 112 38.32 -13.80 -40.95
CA GLY A 112 38.97 -13.39 -42.19
C GLY A 112 38.76 -11.91 -42.55
N ILE A 113 38.44 -11.06 -41.56
CA ILE A 113 38.38 -9.61 -41.77
C ILE A 113 39.81 -9.06 -41.74
N ASP A 114 40.34 -8.68 -42.92
CA ASP A 114 41.74 -8.28 -43.12
C ASP A 114 42.19 -7.02 -42.35
N ARG A 115 41.23 -6.20 -41.89
CA ARG A 115 41.49 -4.96 -41.14
C ARG A 115 40.90 -5.05 -39.74
N GLU A 116 41.56 -4.41 -38.78
CA GLU A 116 41.00 -4.24 -37.44
C GLU A 116 39.60 -3.63 -37.53
N LEU A 117 38.62 -4.34 -36.96
CA LEU A 117 37.23 -3.93 -37.00
C LEU A 117 37.05 -2.65 -36.16
N ILE A 118 37.59 -2.67 -34.96
CA ILE A 118 37.73 -1.54 -34.04
C ILE A 118 39.20 -1.10 -34.06
N ASP A 119 39.54 -0.25 -35.02
CA ASP A 119 40.89 0.32 -35.14
C ASP A 119 41.30 1.17 -33.93
N THR A 120 42.59 1.52 -33.85
CA THR A 120 43.16 2.36 -32.78
C THR A 120 42.39 3.68 -32.55
N ASN A 121 41.88 4.35 -33.60
CA ASN A 121 41.12 5.59 -33.43
C ASN A 121 39.79 5.33 -32.72
N LYS A 122 39.08 4.25 -33.11
CA LYS A 122 37.83 3.83 -32.46
C LYS A 122 38.06 3.38 -31.02
N VAL A 123 39.14 2.64 -30.73
CA VAL A 123 39.51 2.25 -29.37
C VAL A 123 39.78 3.48 -28.51
N ASN A 124 40.60 4.43 -28.98
CA ASN A 124 40.92 5.66 -28.25
C ASN A 124 39.67 6.53 -28.02
N LEU A 125 38.76 6.58 -29.00
CA LEU A 125 37.48 7.27 -28.88
C LEU A 125 36.60 6.65 -27.79
N LEU A 126 36.46 5.32 -27.75
CA LEU A 126 35.70 4.62 -26.72
C LEU A 126 36.35 4.77 -25.34
N ARG A 127 37.68 4.68 -25.24
CA ARG A 127 38.40 4.90 -23.98
C ARG A 127 38.23 6.34 -23.47
N MET A 128 38.21 7.32 -24.37
CA MET A 128 37.91 8.70 -24.01
C MET A 128 36.44 8.88 -23.60
N ALA A 129 35.49 8.21 -24.26
CA ALA A 129 34.09 8.19 -23.84
C ALA A 129 33.93 7.58 -22.43
N ALA A 130 34.67 6.51 -22.12
CA ALA A 130 34.74 5.95 -20.78
C ALA A 130 35.24 6.97 -19.76
N LEU A 131 36.26 7.79 -20.06
CA LEU A 131 36.70 8.85 -19.14
C LEU A 131 35.65 9.93 -18.88
N PHE A 132 34.77 10.21 -19.86
CA PHE A 132 33.77 11.27 -19.72
C PHE A 132 32.39 10.79 -19.25
N HIS A 133 32.07 9.49 -19.26
CA HIS A 133 30.70 9.03 -18.98
C HIS A 133 30.20 9.42 -17.58
N ASP A 134 31.10 9.42 -16.59
CA ASP A 134 30.77 9.63 -15.18
C ASP A 134 31.09 11.03 -14.64
N VAL A 135 31.63 11.94 -15.47
CA VAL A 135 31.92 13.33 -15.05
C VAL A 135 30.66 14.10 -14.69
N GLY A 136 29.50 13.58 -15.12
CA GLY A 136 28.18 14.13 -14.83
C GLY A 136 27.63 13.80 -13.45
N HIS A 137 28.30 13.00 -12.62
CA HIS A 137 27.79 12.69 -11.30
C HIS A 137 27.96 13.85 -10.30
N ALA A 138 26.89 14.13 -9.55
CA ALA A 138 26.86 15.02 -8.40
C ALA A 138 27.24 14.30 -7.10
N ALA A 139 27.42 15.05 -6.01
CA ALA A 139 27.63 14.50 -4.67
C ALA A 139 26.53 13.50 -4.31
N PHE A 140 26.92 12.41 -3.64
CA PHE A 140 26.10 11.24 -3.33
C PHE A 140 25.59 10.45 -4.54
N SER A 141 26.15 10.67 -5.74
CA SER A 141 25.81 9.95 -6.97
C SER A 141 24.29 9.94 -7.23
N HIS A 142 23.68 8.78 -7.50
CA HIS A 142 22.25 8.66 -7.81
C HIS A 142 21.31 9.09 -6.66
N VAL A 143 21.80 9.22 -5.41
CA VAL A 143 20.95 9.59 -4.28
C VAL A 143 20.44 11.02 -4.43
N SER A 144 21.35 11.96 -4.73
CA SER A 144 21.00 13.37 -4.97
C SER A 144 20.25 13.55 -6.27
N GLU A 145 20.64 12.82 -7.32
CA GLU A 145 19.95 12.81 -8.62
C GLU A 145 18.46 12.49 -8.47
N HIS A 146 18.12 11.36 -7.84
CA HIS A 146 16.72 10.99 -7.62
C HIS A 146 15.95 12.03 -6.78
N ALA A 147 16.63 12.69 -5.83
CA ALA A 147 16.01 13.75 -5.04
C ALA A 147 15.72 14.99 -5.87
N ILE A 148 16.64 15.39 -6.72
CA ILE A 148 16.49 16.54 -7.62
C ILE A 148 15.43 16.26 -8.68
N GLU A 149 15.42 15.06 -9.28
CA GLU A 149 14.40 14.65 -10.26
C GLU A 149 12.98 14.64 -9.67
N SER A 150 12.85 14.42 -8.35
CA SER A 150 11.56 14.48 -7.66
C SER A 150 11.01 15.89 -7.47
N LEU A 151 11.83 16.92 -7.70
CA LEU A 151 11.39 18.32 -7.66
C LEU A 151 10.59 18.63 -8.93
N GLU A 152 9.37 19.15 -8.76
CA GLU A 152 8.47 19.46 -9.88
C GLU A 152 9.15 20.35 -10.93
N ALA A 153 9.95 21.34 -10.49
CA ALA A 153 10.67 22.26 -11.36
C ALA A 153 11.72 21.57 -12.26
N VAL A 154 12.22 20.38 -11.92
CA VAL A 154 13.30 19.67 -12.63
C VAL A 154 12.79 18.42 -13.34
N SER A 155 11.64 17.88 -12.92
CA SER A 155 11.06 16.61 -13.39
C SER A 155 10.90 16.47 -14.91
N THR A 156 10.85 17.58 -15.66
CA THR A 156 10.66 17.59 -17.12
C THR A 156 11.97 17.51 -17.91
N LEU A 157 13.14 17.76 -17.30
CA LEU A 157 14.43 17.85 -18.02
C LEU A 157 14.75 16.59 -18.83
N SER A 158 14.62 15.40 -18.23
CA SER A 158 14.93 14.14 -18.91
C SER A 158 14.01 13.89 -20.10
N THR A 159 12.75 14.33 -20.01
CA THR A 159 11.77 14.24 -21.10
C THR A 159 12.05 15.25 -22.21
N GLU A 160 12.41 16.49 -21.84
CA GLU A 160 12.83 17.53 -22.79
C GLU A 160 14.07 17.07 -23.58
N PHE A 161 15.07 16.55 -22.87
CA PHE A 161 16.28 15.98 -23.46
C PHE A 161 15.99 14.82 -24.43
N ALA A 162 15.13 13.89 -24.02
CA ALA A 162 14.73 12.75 -24.85
C ALA A 162 14.06 13.21 -26.15
N ARG A 163 13.19 14.23 -26.08
CA ARG A 163 12.53 14.82 -27.25
C ARG A 163 13.53 15.45 -28.21
N GLU A 164 14.46 16.27 -27.71
CA GLU A 164 15.46 16.94 -28.53
C GLU A 164 16.45 15.96 -29.19
N ASN A 165 16.80 14.89 -28.49
CA ASN A 165 17.75 13.88 -28.97
C ASN A 165 17.08 12.65 -29.60
N LYS A 166 15.75 12.72 -29.84
CA LYS A 166 14.91 11.66 -30.44
C LYS A 166 15.05 10.27 -29.78
N GLY A 167 15.26 10.22 -28.47
CA GLY A 167 15.72 9.04 -27.75
C GLY A 167 14.90 8.64 -26.55
N GLU A 168 15.43 7.68 -25.79
CA GLU A 168 14.87 7.32 -24.49
C GLU A 168 15.26 8.37 -23.43
N SER A 169 14.48 8.43 -22.36
CA SER A 169 14.82 9.24 -21.18
C SER A 169 16.15 8.78 -20.59
N LYS A 170 16.95 9.75 -20.15
CA LYS A 170 18.29 9.54 -19.57
C LYS A 170 18.34 10.11 -18.16
N SER A 171 19.24 9.56 -17.35
CA SER A 171 19.52 10.09 -16.01
C SER A 171 20.12 11.50 -16.12
N LEU A 172 19.92 12.35 -15.10
CA LEU A 172 20.49 13.71 -15.11
C LEU A 172 22.01 13.70 -15.23
N SER A 173 22.70 12.73 -14.64
CA SER A 173 24.15 12.55 -14.70
C SER A 173 24.62 12.22 -16.12
N GLU A 174 23.94 11.33 -16.85
CA GLU A 174 24.21 11.08 -18.28
C GLU A 174 23.98 12.35 -19.12
N ILE A 175 22.90 13.09 -18.84
CA ILE A 175 22.58 14.36 -19.54
C ILE A 175 23.65 15.40 -19.24
N PHE A 176 24.08 15.54 -17.98
CA PHE A 176 25.08 16.51 -17.60
C PHE A 176 26.45 16.17 -18.20
N ALA A 177 26.84 14.89 -18.20
CA ALA A 177 28.05 14.43 -18.90
C ALA A 177 27.99 14.75 -20.41
N TYR A 178 26.85 14.51 -21.06
CA TYR A 178 26.60 14.89 -22.44
C TYR A 178 26.79 16.39 -22.69
N LEU A 179 26.23 17.24 -21.82
CA LEU A 179 26.33 18.70 -21.92
C LEU A 179 27.75 19.20 -21.65
N VAL A 180 28.43 18.67 -20.64
CA VAL A 180 29.83 18.98 -20.31
C VAL A 180 30.75 18.65 -21.48
N VAL A 181 30.59 17.47 -22.11
CA VAL A 181 31.41 17.08 -23.28
C VAL A 181 31.21 18.04 -24.46
N ARG A 182 30.01 18.60 -24.61
CA ARG A 182 29.70 19.57 -25.67
C ARG A 182 30.06 21.02 -25.33
N SER A 183 30.56 21.27 -24.13
CA SER A 183 30.93 22.62 -23.69
C SER A 183 32.12 23.20 -24.48
N PRO A 184 32.23 24.54 -24.57
CA PRO A 184 33.41 25.19 -25.13
C PRO A 184 34.71 24.80 -24.42
N ALA A 185 34.67 24.61 -23.09
CA ALA A 185 35.84 24.27 -22.29
C ALA A 185 36.41 22.88 -22.65
N VAL A 186 35.55 21.86 -22.81
CA VAL A 186 35.98 20.54 -23.28
C VAL A 186 36.47 20.60 -24.73
N ASN A 187 35.83 21.37 -25.60
CA ASN A 187 36.32 21.57 -26.97
C ASN A 187 37.75 22.14 -26.97
N ARG A 188 38.05 23.14 -26.13
CA ARG A 188 39.41 23.69 -25.97
C ARG A 188 40.39 22.65 -25.45
N LEU A 189 39.97 21.83 -24.48
CA LEU A 189 40.79 20.74 -23.95
C LEU A 189 41.14 19.75 -25.07
N LEU A 190 40.15 19.18 -25.75
CA LEU A 190 40.36 18.19 -26.82
C LEU A 190 41.20 18.77 -27.97
N SER A 191 40.94 20.01 -28.35
CA SER A 191 41.74 20.74 -29.34
C SER A 191 43.21 20.86 -28.95
N THR A 192 43.50 21.04 -27.66
CA THR A 192 44.87 21.14 -27.12
C THR A 192 45.55 19.78 -27.08
N LEU A 193 44.83 18.73 -26.68
CA LEU A 193 45.37 17.36 -26.61
C LEU A 193 45.75 16.83 -27.99
N LEU A 194 44.90 17.06 -28.99
CA LEU A 194 45.15 16.66 -30.38
C LEU A 194 46.23 17.51 -31.06
N ASP A 195 46.45 18.75 -30.62
CA ASP A 195 47.59 19.55 -31.09
C ASP A 195 48.94 18.95 -30.70
N HIS A 196 49.03 18.52 -29.45
CA HIS A 196 50.24 17.90 -28.95
C HIS A 196 50.47 16.50 -29.52
N GLN A 197 49.42 15.84 -30.04
CA GLN A 197 49.50 14.49 -30.58
C GLN A 197 48.40 14.22 -31.62
N SER A 198 48.58 14.74 -32.84
CA SER A 198 47.58 14.67 -33.91
C SER A 198 47.25 13.25 -34.37
N SER A 199 48.17 12.30 -34.18
CA SER A 199 47.98 10.88 -34.50
C SER A 199 47.18 10.10 -33.46
N TYR A 200 46.78 10.72 -32.34
CA TYR A 200 46.04 10.03 -31.29
C TYR A 200 44.63 9.60 -31.73
N ILE A 201 43.88 10.52 -32.34
CA ILE A 201 42.58 10.26 -32.97
C ILE A 201 42.51 11.10 -34.26
N ALA A 202 42.33 10.45 -35.41
CA ALA A 202 42.18 11.08 -36.72
C ALA A 202 40.90 10.60 -37.44
N LEU A 203 39.83 11.37 -37.36
CA LEU A 203 38.49 11.07 -37.92
C LEU A 203 38.18 11.85 -39.21
N GLN A 204 38.77 13.04 -39.39
CA GLN A 204 38.53 13.95 -40.51
C GLN A 204 39.85 14.49 -41.09
N GLN A 205 39.79 15.04 -42.31
CA GLN A 205 40.98 15.56 -43.02
C GLN A 205 41.55 16.85 -42.40
N ASN A 206 40.72 17.67 -41.75
CA ASN A 206 41.13 18.92 -41.12
C ASN A 206 40.93 18.90 -39.60
N ARG A 207 41.69 19.74 -38.88
CA ARG A 207 41.77 19.74 -37.42
C ARG A 207 40.44 20.08 -36.74
N ILE A 208 39.78 21.16 -37.18
CA ILE A 208 38.54 21.65 -36.56
C ILE A 208 37.45 20.60 -36.72
N GLY A 209 37.28 20.05 -37.93
CA GLY A 209 36.31 18.99 -38.19
C GLY A 209 36.61 17.70 -37.40
N ASN A 210 37.88 17.42 -37.10
CA ASN A 210 38.23 16.27 -36.26
C ASN A 210 37.75 16.42 -34.80
N VAL A 211 37.92 17.62 -34.20
CA VAL A 211 37.45 17.90 -32.84
C VAL A 211 35.92 17.90 -32.78
N GLU A 212 35.26 18.56 -33.73
CA GLU A 212 33.79 18.61 -33.79
C GLU A 212 33.16 17.21 -33.90
N GLU A 213 33.70 16.37 -34.79
CA GLU A 213 33.23 14.99 -34.94
C GLU A 213 33.56 14.13 -33.71
N LEU A 214 34.72 14.35 -33.06
CA LEU A 214 35.06 13.68 -31.81
C LEU A 214 34.06 14.03 -30.70
N VAL A 215 33.80 15.32 -30.45
CA VAL A 215 32.81 15.78 -29.45
C VAL A 215 31.44 15.18 -29.72
N LYS A 216 30.99 15.17 -30.98
CA LYS A 216 29.72 14.58 -31.40
C LYS A 216 29.66 13.08 -31.14
N LYS A 217 30.72 12.33 -31.46
CA LYS A 217 30.77 10.87 -31.22
C LYS A 217 30.88 10.53 -29.74
N LEU A 218 31.70 11.25 -28.97
CA LEU A 218 31.80 11.07 -27.51
C LEU A 218 30.46 11.29 -26.82
N SER A 219 29.82 12.43 -27.09
CA SER A 219 28.52 12.75 -26.50
C SER A 219 27.45 11.71 -26.88
N ARG A 220 27.41 11.25 -28.13
CA ARG A 220 26.51 10.16 -28.57
C ARG A 220 26.81 8.83 -27.87
N ALA A 221 28.07 8.46 -27.69
CA ALA A 221 28.45 7.21 -27.02
C ALA A 221 27.96 7.18 -25.56
N ILE A 222 28.12 8.28 -24.83
CA ILE A 222 27.67 8.43 -23.43
C ILE A 222 26.18 8.17 -23.30
N ILE A 223 25.36 8.73 -24.20
CA ILE A 223 23.90 8.56 -24.18
C ILE A 223 23.43 7.30 -24.93
N GLY A 224 24.32 6.38 -25.29
CA GLY A 224 23.97 5.12 -25.94
C GLY A 224 23.38 5.28 -27.34
N ARG A 225 24.02 6.08 -28.19
CA ARG A 225 23.65 6.29 -29.60
C ARG A 225 24.75 5.85 -30.55
N SER A 226 24.36 5.32 -31.71
CA SER A 226 25.31 4.91 -32.75
C SER A 226 26.33 5.99 -33.10
N ILE A 227 27.59 5.61 -33.22
CA ILE A 227 28.76 6.46 -33.52
C ILE A 227 29.55 6.00 -34.74
N ASP A 228 29.13 4.89 -35.36
CA ASP A 228 29.79 4.27 -36.50
C ASP A 228 28.73 3.53 -37.35
N ASP A 229 28.76 3.74 -38.66
CA ASP A 229 27.79 3.11 -39.56
C ASP A 229 28.13 1.64 -39.79
N ARG A 230 29.41 1.28 -39.93
CA ARG A 230 29.84 -0.12 -40.15
C ARG A 230 29.64 -0.96 -38.90
N LEU A 231 29.82 -0.36 -37.72
CA LEU A 231 29.63 -0.96 -36.40
C LEU A 231 28.50 -0.24 -35.65
N PRO A 232 27.24 -0.49 -36.00
CA PRO A 232 26.12 0.30 -35.46
C PRO A 232 25.98 0.20 -33.94
N LEU A 233 26.44 -0.90 -33.35
CA LEU A 233 26.42 -1.14 -31.91
C LEU A 233 27.75 -0.77 -31.20
N LEU A 234 28.65 -0.02 -31.85
CA LEU A 234 29.94 0.32 -31.24
C LEU A 234 29.80 1.08 -29.92
N HIS A 235 28.79 1.94 -29.83
CA HIS A 235 28.43 2.68 -28.62
C HIS A 235 27.99 1.80 -27.45
N GLU A 236 27.48 0.59 -27.73
CA GLU A 236 27.04 -0.36 -26.70
C GLU A 236 28.21 -0.92 -25.87
N ILE A 237 29.46 -0.67 -26.28
CA ILE A 237 30.63 -0.93 -25.44
C ILE A 237 30.65 0.00 -24.22
N ILE A 238 30.09 1.21 -24.33
CA ILE A 238 30.00 2.19 -23.23
C ILE A 238 28.63 2.16 -22.56
N SER A 239 27.56 2.18 -23.37
CA SER A 239 26.17 2.22 -22.89
C SER A 239 25.33 1.26 -23.71
N GLY A 240 25.12 0.06 -23.17
CA GLY A 240 24.54 -1.10 -23.86
C GLY A 240 24.11 -2.22 -22.89
N PRO A 241 23.73 -3.39 -23.43
CA PRO A 241 23.20 -4.49 -22.64
C PRO A 241 24.25 -5.22 -21.78
N PHE A 242 25.51 -5.25 -22.22
CA PHE A 242 26.67 -5.85 -21.51
C PHE A 242 27.91 -4.94 -21.64
N ASP A 243 27.71 -3.65 -21.43
CA ASP A 243 28.73 -2.61 -21.58
C ASP A 243 29.85 -2.64 -20.52
N ALA A 244 30.94 -1.93 -20.82
CA ALA A 244 32.10 -1.78 -19.95
C ALA A 244 31.76 -1.21 -18.56
N ASP A 245 30.77 -0.32 -18.49
CA ASP A 245 30.25 0.25 -17.24
C ASP A 245 29.72 -0.87 -16.31
N LYS A 246 28.75 -1.66 -16.78
CA LYS A 246 28.16 -2.78 -16.02
C LYS A 246 29.17 -3.83 -15.63
N LEU A 247 30.09 -4.16 -16.53
CA LEU A 247 31.13 -5.15 -16.25
C LEU A 247 32.07 -4.70 -15.13
N ASP A 248 32.36 -3.40 -15.00
CA ASP A 248 33.10 -2.89 -13.85
C ASP A 248 32.24 -2.87 -12.58
N TYR A 249 31.12 -2.12 -12.58
CA TYR A 249 30.43 -1.83 -11.33
C TYR A 249 29.79 -3.07 -10.70
N PHE A 250 29.35 -4.06 -11.49
CA PHE A 250 28.81 -5.30 -10.92
C PHE A 250 29.84 -6.04 -10.06
N VAL A 251 31.09 -6.10 -10.50
CA VAL A 251 32.15 -6.77 -9.76
C VAL A 251 32.69 -5.87 -8.66
N ARG A 252 32.89 -4.58 -8.94
CA ARG A 252 33.42 -3.60 -7.99
C ARG A 252 32.51 -3.42 -6.80
N ASP A 253 31.24 -3.16 -7.03
CA ASP A 253 30.27 -2.93 -5.96
C ASP A 253 30.11 -4.17 -5.09
N ALA A 254 29.97 -5.35 -5.72
CA ALA A 254 29.86 -6.61 -5.01
C ALA A 254 31.06 -6.84 -4.10
N ARG A 255 32.27 -6.72 -4.64
CA ARG A 255 33.52 -6.97 -3.90
C ARG A 255 33.74 -5.95 -2.79
N SER A 256 33.54 -4.66 -3.06
CA SER A 256 33.68 -3.59 -2.06
C SER A 256 32.65 -3.72 -0.93
N ALA A 257 31.42 -4.15 -1.24
CA ALA A 257 30.40 -4.41 -0.23
C ALA A 257 30.58 -5.76 0.51
N GLY A 258 31.55 -6.59 0.10
CA GLY A 258 31.78 -7.92 0.69
C GLY A 258 30.70 -8.95 0.33
N THR A 259 30.03 -8.78 -0.81
CA THR A 259 29.02 -9.71 -1.31
C THR A 259 29.56 -10.54 -2.50
N PRO A 260 29.12 -11.78 -2.69
CA PRO A 260 29.54 -12.58 -3.85
C PRO A 260 29.09 -11.93 -5.17
N SER A 261 30.01 -11.79 -6.12
CA SER A 261 29.65 -11.52 -7.53
C SER A 261 29.40 -12.83 -8.24
N LEU A 262 28.33 -12.91 -9.04
CA LEU A 262 28.03 -14.09 -9.85
C LEU A 262 28.58 -14.01 -11.27
N LEU A 263 29.11 -12.86 -11.69
CA LEU A 263 29.46 -12.60 -13.08
C LEU A 263 30.86 -13.15 -13.43
N ASP A 264 30.93 -14.10 -14.36
CA ASP A 264 32.19 -14.50 -15.00
C ASP A 264 32.42 -13.69 -16.29
N ILE A 265 33.14 -12.57 -16.16
CA ILE A 265 33.48 -11.70 -17.28
C ILE A 265 34.36 -12.43 -18.31
N SER A 266 35.25 -13.33 -17.87
CA SER A 266 36.12 -14.08 -18.79
C SER A 266 35.27 -14.96 -19.70
N ARG A 267 34.26 -15.63 -19.12
CA ARG A 267 33.30 -16.41 -19.87
C ARG A 267 32.42 -15.54 -20.78
N LEU A 268 31.97 -14.38 -20.31
CA LEU A 268 31.22 -13.41 -21.12
C LEU A 268 31.98 -13.04 -22.38
N ILE A 269 33.24 -12.62 -22.22
CA ILE A 269 34.12 -12.23 -23.33
C ILE A 269 34.29 -13.38 -24.34
N GLN A 270 34.49 -14.62 -23.87
CA GLN A 270 34.60 -15.79 -24.75
C GLN A 270 33.32 -16.08 -25.57
N LYS A 271 32.16 -15.66 -25.04
CA LYS A 271 30.85 -15.88 -25.64
C LYS A 271 30.37 -14.75 -26.54
N ILE A 272 31.09 -13.63 -26.59
CA ILE A 272 30.87 -12.60 -27.61
C ILE A 272 30.99 -13.24 -29.01
N ALA A 273 30.14 -12.79 -29.91
CA ALA A 273 30.12 -13.12 -31.31
C ALA A 273 29.98 -11.85 -32.15
N ILE A 274 30.47 -11.93 -33.38
CA ILE A 274 30.24 -10.94 -34.41
C ILE A 274 29.68 -11.63 -35.65
N ARG A 275 28.90 -10.92 -36.45
CA ARG A 275 28.45 -11.38 -37.77
C ARG A 275 28.21 -10.19 -38.70
N GLU A 276 28.53 -10.36 -39.98
CA GLU A 276 28.23 -9.36 -41.02
C GLU A 276 26.79 -9.50 -41.54
N PHE A 277 26.17 -8.37 -41.83
CA PHE A 277 24.81 -8.25 -42.38
C PHE A 277 24.78 -7.20 -43.48
N ASN A 278 23.90 -7.38 -44.47
CA ASN A 278 23.54 -6.29 -45.36
C ASN A 278 22.52 -5.37 -44.66
N ALA A 279 22.40 -4.13 -45.11
CA ALA A 279 21.46 -3.15 -44.53
C ALA A 279 20.00 -3.66 -44.44
N LYS A 280 19.55 -4.43 -45.45
CA LYS A 280 18.20 -5.03 -45.49
C LYS A 280 17.98 -6.18 -44.50
N ASP A 281 19.06 -6.82 -44.04
CA ASP A 281 19.05 -7.99 -43.16
C ASP A 281 19.32 -7.59 -41.70
N LEU A 282 19.49 -6.28 -41.43
CA LEU A 282 19.63 -5.76 -40.09
C LEU A 282 18.27 -5.76 -39.36
N PRO A 283 18.25 -6.08 -38.06
CA PRO A 283 17.06 -5.90 -37.23
C PRO A 283 16.50 -4.48 -37.35
N GLY A 284 15.17 -4.33 -37.37
CA GLY A 284 14.51 -3.03 -37.50
C GLY A 284 14.80 -2.05 -36.34
N SER A 285 15.30 -2.55 -35.20
CA SER A 285 15.83 -1.73 -34.09
C SER A 285 17.17 -1.06 -34.43
N ILE A 286 17.95 -1.64 -35.34
CA ILE A 286 19.27 -1.17 -35.77
C ILE A 286 19.16 -0.38 -37.08
N GLY A 287 18.42 -0.88 -38.06
CA GLY A 287 18.37 -0.33 -39.43
C GLY A 287 17.78 1.08 -39.58
N ARG A 288 17.10 1.62 -38.55
CA ARG A 288 16.47 2.95 -38.60
C ARG A 288 17.46 4.12 -38.47
N ASP A 289 18.64 3.88 -37.89
CA ASP A 289 19.58 4.94 -37.48
C ASP A 289 20.89 4.94 -38.29
N ILE A 290 20.98 4.16 -39.38
CA ILE A 290 22.23 3.92 -40.11
C ILE A 290 22.12 4.40 -41.56
N GLN A 291 23.17 5.04 -42.08
CA GLN A 291 23.26 5.40 -43.49
C GLN A 291 23.70 4.21 -44.36
N ALA A 292 23.31 4.21 -45.64
CA ALA A 292 23.49 3.09 -46.57
C ALA A 292 24.97 2.72 -46.77
N SER A 293 25.47 1.78 -45.97
CA SER A 293 26.67 1.00 -46.25
C SER A 293 26.24 -0.39 -46.70
N ASP A 294 26.98 -1.02 -47.60
CA ASP A 294 26.58 -2.34 -48.12
C ASP A 294 26.69 -3.45 -47.06
N ARG A 295 27.56 -3.30 -46.03
CA ARG A 295 27.80 -4.31 -44.99
C ARG A 295 28.09 -3.75 -43.60
N HIS A 296 27.37 -4.26 -42.62
CA HIS A 296 27.44 -3.88 -41.21
C HIS A 296 27.84 -5.08 -40.35
N VAL A 297 28.61 -4.84 -39.29
CA VAL A 297 29.00 -5.88 -38.32
C VAL A 297 28.24 -5.66 -37.03
N VAL A 298 27.43 -6.65 -36.64
CA VAL A 298 26.68 -6.64 -35.39
C VAL A 298 27.42 -7.47 -34.36
N VAL A 299 27.61 -6.89 -33.18
CA VAL A 299 28.16 -7.58 -32.00
C VAL A 299 27.01 -8.13 -31.18
N GLY A 300 27.15 -9.35 -30.70
CA GLY A 300 26.17 -10.00 -29.85
C GLY A 300 26.77 -11.17 -29.09
N MET A 301 25.93 -12.10 -28.66
CA MET A 301 26.34 -13.29 -27.92
C MET A 301 26.08 -14.56 -28.74
N LYS A 302 26.99 -15.53 -28.67
CA LYS A 302 26.73 -16.90 -29.14
C LYS A 302 25.52 -17.47 -28.42
N TRP A 303 24.78 -18.37 -29.08
CA TRP A 303 23.69 -19.13 -28.43
C TRP A 303 24.11 -19.81 -27.12
N SER A 304 25.32 -20.40 -27.10
CA SER A 304 25.90 -21.01 -25.89
C SER A 304 26.29 -20.02 -24.78
N GLY A 305 26.07 -18.72 -24.97
CA GLY A 305 26.32 -17.66 -24.00
C GLY A 305 25.07 -17.18 -23.27
N ILE A 306 23.90 -17.74 -23.54
CA ILE A 306 22.64 -17.37 -22.86
C ILE A 306 22.80 -17.39 -21.32
N SER A 307 23.44 -18.43 -20.78
CA SER A 307 23.69 -18.55 -19.33
C SER A 307 24.44 -17.36 -18.73
N VAL A 308 25.31 -16.71 -19.51
CA VAL A 308 26.08 -15.56 -19.05
C VAL A 308 25.23 -14.28 -19.03
N LEU A 309 24.24 -14.16 -19.93
CA LEU A 309 23.24 -13.09 -19.82
C LEU A 309 22.33 -13.30 -18.60
N ASP A 310 22.01 -14.56 -18.26
CA ASP A 310 21.29 -14.88 -17.04
C ASP A 310 22.11 -14.50 -15.79
N GLU A 311 23.41 -14.82 -15.77
CA GLU A 311 24.33 -14.41 -14.70
C GLU A 311 24.38 -12.88 -14.54
N LEU A 312 24.43 -12.14 -15.66
CA LEU A 312 24.41 -10.67 -15.67
C LEU A 312 23.10 -10.13 -15.07
N HIS A 313 21.96 -10.70 -15.48
CA HIS A 313 20.66 -10.32 -14.96
C HIS A 313 20.52 -10.64 -13.46
N LEU A 314 20.93 -11.84 -13.04
CA LEU A 314 20.89 -12.29 -11.66
C LEU A 314 21.83 -11.48 -10.75
N SER A 315 23.03 -11.15 -11.23
CA SER A 315 23.98 -10.28 -10.52
C SER A 315 23.33 -8.95 -10.19
N ARG A 316 22.63 -8.35 -11.16
CA ARG A 316 21.89 -7.10 -10.94
C ARG A 316 20.79 -7.26 -9.88
N VAL A 317 19.98 -8.31 -9.95
CA VAL A 317 18.92 -8.59 -8.95
C VAL A 317 19.51 -8.73 -7.53
N LEU A 318 20.65 -9.40 -7.41
CA LEU A 318 21.33 -9.56 -6.12
C LEU A 318 21.91 -8.25 -5.58
N LEU A 319 22.53 -7.42 -6.43
CA LEU A 319 23.04 -6.10 -6.01
C LEU A 319 21.90 -5.20 -5.50
N TYR A 320 20.77 -5.17 -6.22
CA TYR A 320 19.60 -4.40 -5.78
C TYR A 320 19.01 -4.93 -4.48
N SER A 321 18.80 -6.24 -4.35
CA SER A 321 18.19 -6.82 -3.15
C SER A 321 19.09 -6.72 -1.91
N LYS A 322 20.39 -6.99 -2.05
CA LYS A 322 21.32 -7.04 -0.91
C LYS A 322 21.89 -5.67 -0.57
N ILE A 323 22.30 -4.88 -1.55
CA ILE A 323 23.07 -3.65 -1.31
C ILE A 323 22.14 -2.44 -1.45
N TYR A 324 21.64 -2.17 -2.66
CA TYR A 324 21.01 -0.88 -2.96
C TYR A 324 19.67 -0.68 -2.24
N ARG A 325 18.88 -1.75 -2.03
CA ARG A 325 17.56 -1.69 -1.35
C ARG A 325 17.60 -2.13 0.11
N HIS A 326 18.78 -2.26 0.70
CA HIS A 326 18.90 -2.58 2.11
C HIS A 326 18.19 -1.51 2.95
N PRO A 327 17.31 -1.85 3.91
CA PRO A 327 16.46 -0.86 4.60
C PRO A 327 17.23 0.32 5.21
N LYS A 328 18.40 0.06 5.82
CA LYS A 328 19.26 1.14 6.36
C LYS A 328 19.91 2.01 5.29
N VAL A 329 20.20 1.47 4.10
CA VAL A 329 20.73 2.27 2.98
C VAL A 329 19.62 3.21 2.52
N VAL A 330 18.44 2.66 2.26
CA VAL A 330 17.27 3.45 1.84
C VAL A 330 16.90 4.52 2.86
N ALA A 331 16.97 4.23 4.16
CA ALA A 331 16.74 5.23 5.22
C ALA A 331 17.69 6.43 5.09
N ILE A 332 18.99 6.18 4.89
CA ILE A 332 20.01 7.23 4.73
C ILE A 332 19.80 7.99 3.42
N GLU A 333 19.44 7.31 2.33
CA GLU A 333 19.07 7.95 1.07
C GLU A 333 17.88 8.90 1.25
N GLN A 334 16.86 8.49 2.03
CA GLN A 334 15.70 9.33 2.31
C GLN A 334 16.04 10.53 3.20
N MET A 335 17.04 10.44 4.07
CA MET A 335 17.54 11.60 4.82
C MET A 335 18.22 12.60 3.88
N VAL A 336 19.04 12.15 2.92
CA VAL A 336 19.64 13.03 1.91
C VAL A 336 18.56 13.64 1.01
N HIS A 337 17.55 12.85 0.63
CA HIS A 337 16.38 13.32 -0.09
C HIS A 337 15.63 14.42 0.67
N ALA A 338 15.37 14.20 1.96
CA ALA A 338 14.73 15.18 2.83
C ALA A 338 15.52 16.49 2.90
N VAL A 339 16.85 16.45 3.01
CA VAL A 339 17.71 17.65 2.94
C VAL A 339 17.42 18.46 1.68
N LEU A 340 17.48 17.81 0.50
CA LEU A 340 17.34 18.51 -0.77
C LEU A 340 15.92 19.04 -1.02
N VAL A 341 14.89 18.27 -0.65
CA VAL A 341 13.49 18.73 -0.74
C VAL A 341 13.21 19.87 0.23
N THR A 342 13.74 19.80 1.46
CA THR A 342 13.60 20.89 2.45
C THR A 342 14.26 22.17 1.92
N LEU A 343 15.45 22.08 1.31
CA LEU A 343 16.14 23.23 0.71
C LEU A 343 15.43 23.78 -0.52
N ALA A 344 14.78 22.94 -1.33
CA ALA A 344 13.99 23.41 -2.48
C ALA A 344 12.75 24.24 -2.06
N GLY A 345 12.34 24.16 -0.80
CA GLY A 345 11.34 25.07 -0.22
C GLY A 345 11.93 26.40 0.28
N ALA A 346 13.26 26.53 0.38
CA ALA A 346 13.98 27.71 0.85
C ALA A 346 14.66 28.50 -0.28
N ALA A 347 15.09 27.80 -1.34
CA ALA A 347 15.75 28.37 -2.51
C ALA A 347 15.17 27.74 -3.79
N ASP A 348 15.36 28.38 -4.94
CA ASP A 348 14.95 27.81 -6.22
C ASP A 348 15.67 26.48 -6.52
N ALA A 349 14.99 25.59 -7.26
CA ALA A 349 15.49 24.24 -7.53
C ALA A 349 16.83 24.24 -8.29
N ARG A 350 17.12 25.29 -9.07
CA ARG A 350 18.39 25.44 -9.77
C ARG A 350 19.52 25.60 -8.76
N ARG A 351 19.41 26.48 -7.77
CA ARG A 351 20.44 26.64 -6.71
C ARG A 351 20.70 25.34 -5.94
N VAL A 352 19.65 24.57 -5.63
CA VAL A 352 19.78 23.27 -4.96
C VAL A 352 20.48 22.24 -5.85
N MET A 353 20.21 22.25 -7.15
CA MET A 353 20.94 21.43 -8.12
C MET A 353 22.41 21.86 -8.20
N GLU A 354 22.71 23.15 -8.37
CA GLU A 354 24.09 23.65 -8.44
C GLU A 354 24.88 23.30 -7.18
N LEU A 355 24.24 23.35 -5.99
CA LEU A 355 24.83 22.96 -4.71
C LEU A 355 25.43 21.54 -4.76
N VAL A 356 24.70 20.54 -5.26
CA VAL A 356 25.20 19.15 -5.25
C VAL A 356 26.24 18.86 -6.34
N TYR A 357 26.29 19.65 -7.41
CA TYR A 357 27.31 19.52 -8.44
C TYR A 357 28.62 20.19 -8.03
N ARG A 358 28.55 21.33 -7.32
CA ARG A 358 29.70 22.14 -6.92
C ARG A 358 30.44 21.63 -5.69
N HIS A 359 29.86 20.70 -4.94
CA HIS A 359 30.45 20.17 -3.71
C HIS A 359 30.63 18.65 -3.80
N SER A 360 31.51 18.12 -2.97
CA SER A 360 31.70 16.69 -2.72
C SER A 360 30.75 16.17 -1.63
N ASP A 361 30.70 14.84 -1.48
CA ASP A 361 29.92 14.16 -0.45
C ASP A 361 30.26 14.71 0.96
N ASP A 362 31.56 14.78 1.28
CA ASP A 362 32.04 15.13 2.61
C ASP A 362 31.88 16.63 2.92
N GLU A 363 32.01 17.50 1.91
CA GLU A 363 31.75 18.94 2.05
C GLU A 363 30.29 19.21 2.39
N LEU A 364 29.35 18.59 1.69
CA LEU A 364 27.91 18.74 1.97
C LEU A 364 27.57 18.26 3.38
N LEU A 365 28.10 17.10 3.83
CA LEU A 365 27.88 16.59 5.19
C LEU A 365 28.44 17.51 6.28
N ALA A 366 29.48 18.29 5.95
CA ALA A 366 30.14 19.18 6.90
C ALA A 366 29.43 20.53 7.04
N MET A 367 28.50 20.88 6.15
CA MET A 367 27.87 22.20 6.12
C MET A 367 27.08 22.51 7.39
N THR A 368 27.30 23.72 7.91
CA THR A 368 26.48 24.36 8.95
C THR A 368 25.33 25.15 8.31
N PRO A 369 24.33 25.62 9.08
CA PRO A 369 23.27 26.47 8.52
C PRO A 369 23.81 27.68 7.76
N SER A 370 24.87 28.33 8.27
CA SER A 370 25.48 29.50 7.64
C SER A 370 26.17 29.14 6.33
N THR A 371 27.00 28.10 6.31
CA THR A 371 27.69 27.69 5.08
C THR A 371 26.73 27.15 4.03
N LEU A 372 25.65 26.48 4.46
CA LEU A 372 24.61 25.97 3.57
C LEU A 372 23.81 27.12 2.93
N ALA A 373 23.47 28.15 3.71
CA ALA A 373 22.85 29.38 3.18
C ALA A 373 23.78 30.05 2.15
N THR A 374 25.06 30.23 2.48
CA THR A 374 26.04 30.83 1.57
C THR A 374 26.20 30.03 0.28
N ALA A 375 26.23 28.70 0.34
CA ALA A 375 26.31 27.84 -0.82
C ALA A 375 25.06 27.93 -1.73
N LEU A 376 23.91 28.32 -1.16
CA LEU A 376 22.69 28.64 -1.89
C LEU A 376 22.61 30.11 -2.34
N GLY A 377 23.67 30.91 -2.15
CA GLY A 377 23.66 32.34 -2.47
C GLY A 377 22.69 33.15 -1.60
N LEU A 378 22.56 32.77 -0.32
CA LEU A 378 21.74 33.43 0.70
C LEU A 378 22.61 33.80 1.91
N THR A 379 22.15 34.79 2.69
CA THR A 379 22.72 35.14 4.00
C THR A 379 21.78 34.66 5.09
N LEU A 380 22.26 33.83 6.01
CA LEU A 380 21.39 33.23 7.05
C LEU A 380 20.71 34.28 7.94
N ASP A 381 21.42 35.36 8.29
CA ASP A 381 20.88 36.43 9.14
C ASP A 381 19.79 37.25 8.45
N GLU A 382 19.77 37.27 7.12
CA GLU A 382 18.75 37.94 6.30
C GLU A 382 17.54 37.04 6.04
N CYS A 383 17.68 35.72 6.25
CA CYS A 383 16.59 34.76 6.09
C CYS A 383 15.61 34.86 7.27
N GLN A 384 14.31 35.03 6.98
CA GLN A 384 13.23 35.06 7.98
C GLN A 384 12.17 33.99 7.70
N GLY A 385 11.40 33.62 8.73
CA GLY A 385 10.29 32.67 8.63
C GLY A 385 10.71 31.29 8.13
N ASP A 386 9.88 30.70 7.25
CA ASP A 386 10.04 29.33 6.74
C ASP A 386 11.39 29.09 6.05
N VAL A 387 11.96 30.09 5.39
CA VAL A 387 13.25 29.95 4.68
C VAL A 387 14.36 29.60 5.67
N ARG A 388 14.44 30.33 6.79
CA ARG A 388 15.44 30.08 7.83
C ARG A 388 15.24 28.72 8.48
N VAL A 389 14.00 28.39 8.85
CA VAL A 389 13.65 27.12 9.48
C VAL A 389 14.02 25.93 8.58
N ARG A 390 13.78 26.04 7.27
CA ARG A 390 14.15 25.00 6.29
C ARG A 390 15.67 24.81 6.19
N ILE A 391 16.45 25.89 6.12
CA ILE A 391 17.92 25.81 6.08
C ILE A 391 18.45 25.17 7.37
N GLU A 392 17.96 25.60 8.54
CA GLU A 392 18.35 25.05 9.84
C GLU A 392 17.97 23.56 9.96
N LYS A 393 16.76 23.17 9.51
CA LYS A 393 16.33 21.76 9.49
C LYS A 393 17.20 20.91 8.56
N ALA A 394 17.48 21.37 7.34
CA ALA A 394 18.34 20.67 6.39
C ALA A 394 19.75 20.47 6.95
N ALA A 395 20.34 21.50 7.56
CA ALA A 395 21.64 21.39 8.23
C ALA A 395 21.59 20.45 9.46
N SER A 396 20.47 20.40 10.19
CA SER A 396 20.28 19.43 11.27
C SER A 396 20.28 18.00 10.75
N ILE A 397 19.57 17.71 9.64
CA ILE A 397 19.55 16.37 9.05
C ILE A 397 20.96 15.95 8.58
N LEU A 398 21.73 16.85 7.96
CA LEU A 398 23.13 16.60 7.61
C LEU A 398 24.01 16.30 8.83
N LYS A 399 23.80 17.04 9.93
CA LYS A 399 24.47 16.77 11.21
C LYS A 399 24.10 15.41 11.78
N ASP A 400 22.82 15.03 11.71
CA ASP A 400 22.32 13.75 12.20
C ASP A 400 22.86 12.58 11.38
N LEU A 401 22.96 12.73 10.06
CA LEU A 401 23.67 11.80 9.18
C LEU A 401 25.12 11.59 9.63
N ARG A 402 25.86 12.68 9.84
CA ARG A 402 27.26 12.64 10.30
C ARG A 402 27.41 11.99 11.67
N LEU A 403 26.48 12.22 12.58
CA LEU A 403 26.47 11.67 13.93
C LEU A 403 25.80 10.29 14.04
N ARG A 404 25.40 9.69 12.91
CA ARG A 404 24.71 8.39 12.85
C ARG A 404 23.37 8.35 13.59
N ARG A 405 22.70 9.49 13.74
CA ARG A 405 21.34 9.61 14.26
C ARG A 405 20.37 9.42 13.10
N LEU A 406 20.19 8.17 12.69
CA LEU A 406 19.42 7.84 11.50
C LEU A 406 17.93 7.77 11.82
N THR A 407 17.12 7.99 10.79
CA THR A 407 15.70 7.68 10.86
C THR A 407 15.47 6.17 11.06
N ALA A 408 14.49 5.86 11.88
CA ALA A 408 14.02 4.51 12.14
C ALA A 408 13.05 4.07 11.05
N LYS A 409 13.01 2.76 10.79
CA LYS A 409 11.93 2.16 9.99
C LYS A 409 10.66 2.16 10.85
N ALA A 410 9.78 3.11 10.59
CA ALA A 410 8.52 3.26 11.32
C ALA A 410 7.45 2.30 10.79
N PHE A 411 7.43 2.07 9.47
CA PHE A 411 6.49 1.16 8.84
C PHE A 411 7.10 0.47 7.62
N GLN A 412 6.79 -0.81 7.40
CA GLN A 412 7.15 -1.54 6.19
C GLN A 412 5.93 -1.76 5.30
N LEU A 413 5.95 -1.19 4.10
CA LEU A 413 4.90 -1.40 3.09
C LEU A 413 5.11 -2.78 2.45
N GLN A 414 4.06 -3.59 2.40
CA GLN A 414 4.09 -4.91 1.78
C GLN A 414 3.01 -5.06 0.72
N ARG A 415 3.29 -5.85 -0.33
CA ARG A 415 2.29 -6.21 -1.34
C ARG A 415 1.31 -7.25 -0.82
N SER A 416 1.79 -8.10 0.07
CA SER A 416 1.02 -9.09 0.82
C SER A 416 1.78 -9.34 2.11
N TYR A 417 1.06 -9.39 3.23
CA TYR A 417 1.67 -9.67 4.54
C TYR A 417 1.75 -11.18 4.78
N PRO A 418 2.94 -11.74 5.06
CA PRO A 418 3.08 -13.14 5.43
C PRO A 418 2.21 -13.50 6.63
N GLY A 419 1.48 -14.61 6.51
CA GLY A 419 0.61 -15.09 7.59
C GLY A 419 -0.60 -14.19 7.86
N ASP A 420 -1.00 -13.32 6.93
CA ASP A 420 -2.24 -12.53 7.07
C ASP A 420 -3.45 -13.47 7.21
N PRO A 421 -4.13 -13.50 8.37
CA PRO A 421 -5.30 -14.36 8.57
C PRO A 421 -6.49 -13.94 7.67
N LEU A 422 -6.46 -12.72 7.12
CA LEU A 422 -7.51 -12.16 6.27
C LEU A 422 -7.15 -12.23 4.77
N ILE A 423 -6.13 -13.00 4.37
CA ILE A 423 -5.69 -13.07 2.97
C ILE A 423 -6.80 -13.50 1.98
N SER A 424 -7.79 -14.25 2.46
CA SER A 424 -8.93 -14.71 1.65
C SER A 424 -10.14 -13.76 1.74
N ASP A 425 -10.10 -12.74 2.59
CA ASP A 425 -11.17 -11.75 2.75
C ASP A 425 -11.20 -10.81 1.53
N PRO A 426 -12.32 -10.71 0.80
CA PRO A 426 -12.42 -9.86 -0.39
C PRO A 426 -12.21 -8.37 -0.11
N VAL A 427 -12.60 -7.88 1.08
CA VAL A 427 -12.44 -6.48 1.49
C VAL A 427 -10.96 -6.20 1.79
N GLN A 428 -10.31 -7.07 2.56
CA GLN A 428 -8.86 -6.97 2.83
C GLN A 428 -8.07 -6.94 1.51
N LYS A 429 -8.39 -7.86 0.60
CA LYS A 429 -7.72 -7.94 -0.71
C LYS A 429 -7.95 -6.69 -1.55
N ALA A 430 -9.18 -6.18 -1.62
CA ALA A 430 -9.49 -4.96 -2.35
C ALA A 430 -8.76 -3.75 -1.76
N GLY A 431 -8.72 -3.65 -0.43
CA GLY A 431 -8.03 -2.58 0.29
C GLY A 431 -6.52 -2.55 0.06
N LEU A 432 -5.87 -3.71 0.08
CA LEU A 432 -4.43 -3.81 -0.22
C LEU A 432 -4.12 -3.46 -1.69
N ILE A 433 -5.02 -3.77 -2.62
CA ILE A 433 -4.89 -3.38 -4.04
C ILE A 433 -5.02 -1.86 -4.19
N ASP A 434 -6.05 -1.26 -3.58
CA ASP A 434 -6.29 0.18 -3.62
C ASP A 434 -5.11 0.97 -3.01
N PHE A 435 -4.63 0.55 -1.84
CA PHE A 435 -3.46 1.18 -1.22
C PHE A 435 -2.19 1.02 -2.07
N ARG A 436 -2.04 -0.10 -2.78
CA ARG A 436 -0.92 -0.28 -3.71
C ARG A 436 -0.98 0.72 -4.87
N GLU A 437 -2.16 1.04 -5.40
CA GLU A 437 -2.30 2.05 -6.45
C GLU A 437 -1.84 3.43 -5.95
N VAL A 438 -2.15 3.78 -4.70
CA VAL A 438 -1.63 4.99 -4.04
C VAL A 438 -0.11 4.98 -3.96
N ILE A 439 0.49 3.84 -3.63
CA ILE A 439 1.96 3.71 -3.53
C ILE A 439 2.63 3.85 -4.91
N ASP A 440 2.03 3.27 -5.95
CA ASP A 440 2.61 3.21 -7.29
C ASP A 440 2.53 4.57 -8.03
N GLN A 441 1.65 5.49 -7.59
CA GLN A 441 1.48 6.82 -8.20
C GLN A 441 2.16 7.95 -7.38
N PRO A 442 3.12 8.70 -7.95
CA PRO A 442 3.86 9.75 -7.22
C PRO A 442 2.98 10.85 -6.60
N SER A 443 1.95 11.32 -7.32
CA SER A 443 1.04 12.36 -6.83
C SER A 443 0.23 11.91 -5.62
N ASP A 444 -0.16 10.64 -5.63
CA ASP A 444 -1.07 10.06 -4.64
C ASP A 444 -0.28 9.71 -3.39
N MET A 445 0.94 9.20 -3.57
CA MET A 445 1.93 9.06 -2.51
C MET A 445 2.22 10.38 -1.79
N GLN A 446 2.38 11.50 -2.51
CA GLN A 446 2.60 12.81 -1.86
C GLN A 446 1.37 13.27 -1.06
N ARG A 447 0.15 13.05 -1.59
CA ARG A 447 -1.09 13.33 -0.85
C ARG A 447 -1.19 12.47 0.41
N PHE A 448 -0.92 11.17 0.29
CA PHE A 448 -0.90 10.23 1.42
C PHE A 448 0.15 10.62 2.46
N ARG A 449 1.36 11.02 2.04
CA ARG A 449 2.39 11.54 2.94
C ARG A 449 1.90 12.78 3.71
N SER A 450 1.20 13.70 3.06
CA SER A 450 0.61 14.86 3.76
C SER A 450 -0.37 14.41 4.83
N SER A 451 -1.30 13.50 4.50
CA SER A 451 -2.26 12.95 5.45
C SER A 451 -1.58 12.22 6.61
N LEU A 452 -0.48 11.50 6.34
CA LEU A 452 0.34 10.88 7.39
C LEU A 452 0.92 11.92 8.34
N ILE A 453 1.48 13.01 7.81
CA ILE A 453 2.05 14.08 8.66
C ILE A 453 0.95 14.77 9.48
N ASP A 454 -0.23 15.01 8.90
CA ASP A 454 -1.38 15.59 9.60
C ASP A 454 -1.85 14.67 10.74
N GLU A 455 -1.91 13.36 10.49
CA GLU A 455 -2.32 12.38 11.48
C GLU A 455 -1.27 12.23 12.60
N VAL A 456 0.02 12.29 12.27
CA VAL A 456 1.10 12.32 13.27
C VAL A 456 1.01 13.59 14.13
N ALA A 457 0.74 14.75 13.52
CA ALA A 457 0.53 15.99 14.26
C ALA A 457 -0.69 15.89 15.20
N ARG A 458 -1.78 15.25 14.74
CA ARG A 458 -2.98 14.99 15.55
C ARG A 458 -2.68 14.09 16.76
N ILE A 459 -1.94 12.99 16.55
CA ILE A 459 -1.52 12.09 17.62
C ILE A 459 -0.66 12.84 18.65
N ARG A 460 0.33 13.61 18.19
CA ARG A 460 1.19 14.41 19.07
C ARG A 460 0.40 15.44 19.87
N ALA A 461 -0.56 16.12 19.24
CA ALA A 461 -1.44 17.07 19.93
C ALA A 461 -2.27 16.38 21.03
N ALA A 462 -2.81 15.18 20.77
CA ALA A 462 -3.53 14.39 21.77
C ALA A 462 -2.63 13.98 22.96
N LEU A 463 -1.33 13.79 22.72
CA LEU A 463 -0.34 13.49 23.76
C LEU A 463 0.22 14.73 24.47
N GLY A 464 -0.22 15.95 24.12
CA GLY A 464 0.32 17.20 24.67
C GLY A 464 1.72 17.57 24.14
N GLN A 465 2.10 17.05 22.97
CA GLN A 465 3.45 17.19 22.35
C GLN A 465 3.39 18.00 21.04
N ALA A 466 2.70 19.14 21.04
CA ALA A 466 2.48 19.98 19.85
C ALA A 466 3.66 20.93 19.52
N ASP A 467 4.88 20.60 19.94
CA ASP A 467 6.08 21.44 19.88
C ASP A 467 6.78 21.43 18.50
N ARG A 468 6.53 20.42 17.66
CA ARG A 468 7.14 20.33 16.32
C ARG A 468 6.30 21.04 15.26
N SER A 469 6.95 21.88 14.46
CA SER A 469 6.32 22.55 13.32
C SER A 469 6.05 21.58 12.17
N ARG A 470 5.18 21.98 11.22
CA ARG A 470 4.91 21.21 10.00
C ARG A 470 6.19 20.94 9.20
N ILE A 471 7.07 21.93 9.07
CA ILE A 471 8.35 21.82 8.36
C ILE A 471 9.27 20.79 9.04
N ASP A 472 9.27 20.76 10.37
CA ASP A 472 10.06 19.78 11.12
C ASP A 472 9.57 18.35 10.87
N LEU A 473 8.25 18.11 10.91
CA LEU A 473 7.66 16.81 10.62
C LEU A 473 7.86 16.38 9.16
N GLU A 474 7.78 17.31 8.21
CA GLU A 474 8.11 17.06 6.81
C GLU A 474 9.57 16.62 6.64
N GLY A 475 10.51 17.21 7.37
CA GLY A 475 11.91 16.79 7.35
C GLY A 475 12.17 15.49 8.12
N ALA A 476 11.31 15.14 9.08
CA ALA A 476 11.46 13.96 9.93
C ALA A 476 10.83 12.70 9.32
N ILE A 477 9.77 12.84 8.50
CA ILE A 477 8.98 11.71 7.98
C ILE A 477 9.10 11.61 6.45
N SER A 478 9.54 10.42 5.99
CA SER A 478 9.72 10.12 4.57
C SER A 478 9.03 8.80 4.20
N ILE A 479 8.52 8.74 2.97
CA ILE A 479 7.94 7.53 2.40
C ILE A 479 8.69 7.20 1.12
N ARG A 480 9.18 5.96 1.02
CA ARG A 480 9.88 5.46 -0.17
C ARG A 480 9.22 4.21 -0.69
N ALA A 481 8.54 4.31 -1.82
CA ALA A 481 8.14 3.17 -2.62
C ALA A 481 9.38 2.52 -3.26
N ILE A 482 9.43 1.20 -3.22
CA ILE A 482 10.43 0.39 -3.93
C ILE A 482 9.78 -0.09 -5.23
N GLY A 483 10.18 0.53 -6.35
CA GLY A 483 9.72 0.11 -7.67
C GLY A 483 10.15 -1.31 -8.05
N THR A 484 9.67 -1.79 -9.19
CA THR A 484 10.20 -3.03 -9.80
C THR A 484 11.71 -2.91 -10.01
N THR A 485 12.46 -4.00 -9.85
CA THR A 485 13.91 -3.97 -10.12
C THR A 485 14.11 -3.59 -11.59
N PRO A 486 14.78 -2.46 -11.89
CA PRO A 486 15.10 -2.14 -13.27
C PRO A 486 16.13 -3.17 -13.69
N GLY A 487 15.84 -4.05 -14.66
CA GLY A 487 16.82 -5.09 -15.00
C GLY A 487 16.47 -6.11 -16.07
N GLY A 488 15.18 -6.32 -16.40
CA GLY A 488 14.83 -7.17 -17.54
C GLY A 488 15.02 -6.48 -18.89
N THR A 489 14.75 -5.17 -18.97
CA THR A 489 14.56 -4.47 -20.25
C THR A 489 15.84 -4.10 -20.96
N GLN A 490 16.91 -3.67 -20.26
CA GLN A 490 18.19 -3.28 -20.87
C GLN A 490 19.04 -4.49 -21.28
N ILE A 491 19.25 -5.45 -20.36
CA ILE A 491 19.99 -6.69 -20.66
C ILE A 491 19.23 -7.51 -21.72
N GLY A 492 17.89 -7.48 -21.69
CA GLY A 492 17.03 -8.11 -22.69
C GLY A 492 17.22 -7.61 -24.12
N ARG A 493 17.86 -6.44 -24.34
CA ARG A 493 18.18 -5.92 -25.68
C ARG A 493 19.39 -6.60 -26.32
N ALA A 494 20.16 -7.38 -25.56
CA ALA A 494 21.31 -8.10 -26.10
C ALA A 494 20.89 -8.98 -27.28
N PHE A 495 21.65 -8.92 -28.38
CA PHE A 495 21.45 -9.80 -29.51
C PHE A 495 22.11 -11.16 -29.30
N LEU A 496 21.34 -12.22 -29.47
CA LEU A 496 21.82 -13.58 -29.69
C LEU A 496 22.06 -13.77 -31.19
N LEU A 497 23.25 -14.23 -31.55
CA LEU A 497 23.66 -14.51 -32.92
C LEU A 497 23.65 -16.03 -33.15
N PRO A 498 22.57 -16.59 -33.72
CA PRO A 498 22.53 -18.01 -34.07
C PRO A 498 23.50 -18.31 -35.23
N ARG A 499 23.84 -19.59 -35.40
CA ARG A 499 24.71 -20.03 -36.51
C ARG A 499 24.12 -19.73 -37.89
N SER A 500 22.79 -19.69 -37.99
CA SER A 500 22.00 -19.37 -39.18
C SER A 500 20.74 -18.62 -38.78
N GLY A 501 20.20 -17.79 -39.67
CA GLY A 501 18.99 -16.98 -39.40
C GLY A 501 19.28 -15.62 -38.78
N GLU A 502 18.24 -14.83 -38.52
CA GLU A 502 18.33 -13.44 -38.05
C GLU A 502 18.83 -13.31 -36.60
N PRO A 503 19.38 -12.15 -36.18
CA PRO A 503 19.66 -11.86 -34.78
C PRO A 503 18.38 -11.91 -33.95
N LEU A 504 18.45 -12.48 -32.76
CA LEU A 504 17.32 -12.58 -31.85
C LEU A 504 17.60 -11.78 -30.59
N GLU A 505 16.66 -10.95 -30.16
CA GLU A 505 16.81 -10.24 -28.89
C GLU A 505 16.61 -11.21 -27.71
N PHE A 506 17.49 -11.11 -26.71
CA PHE A 506 17.46 -11.96 -25.52
C PHE A 506 16.12 -11.90 -24.78
N ARG A 507 15.41 -10.76 -24.82
CA ARG A 507 14.08 -10.59 -24.22
C ARG A 507 13.05 -11.61 -24.68
N ASN A 508 13.18 -12.13 -25.90
CA ASN A 508 12.27 -13.17 -26.43
C ASN A 508 12.39 -14.50 -25.66
N TYR A 509 13.48 -14.69 -24.90
CA TYR A 509 13.74 -15.87 -24.08
C TYR A 509 13.59 -15.59 -22.57
N LEU A 510 13.39 -14.32 -22.17
CA LEU A 510 13.28 -13.89 -20.77
C LEU A 510 11.90 -14.17 -20.15
N VAL A 511 10.84 -14.35 -20.95
CA VAL A 511 9.44 -14.37 -20.49
C VAL A 511 9.15 -15.42 -19.38
N ASN A 512 9.78 -16.60 -19.43
CA ASN A 512 9.62 -17.63 -18.39
C ASN A 512 10.66 -17.54 -17.26
N ARG A 513 11.72 -16.71 -17.41
CA ARG A 513 12.83 -16.61 -16.45
C ARG A 513 12.73 -15.39 -15.55
N THR A 514 12.09 -14.31 -16.03
CA THR A 514 11.70 -13.18 -15.17
C THR A 514 10.73 -13.60 -14.08
N ALA A 515 9.89 -14.62 -14.31
CA ALA A 515 8.98 -15.16 -13.29
C ALA A 515 9.69 -15.53 -11.99
N TRP A 516 10.92 -16.07 -12.05
CA TRP A 516 11.69 -16.36 -10.83
C TRP A 516 12.23 -15.09 -10.17
N ALA A 517 12.78 -14.14 -10.95
CA ALA A 517 13.29 -12.89 -10.39
C ALA A 517 12.15 -12.04 -9.78
N ASP A 518 11.02 -11.99 -10.47
CA ASP A 518 9.78 -11.34 -10.02
C ASP A 518 9.22 -12.05 -8.79
N SER A 519 9.27 -13.38 -8.72
CA SER A 519 8.87 -14.16 -7.52
C SER A 519 9.86 -13.99 -6.36
N TYR A 520 11.16 -13.91 -6.62
CA TYR A 520 12.17 -13.62 -5.60
C TYR A 520 11.96 -12.21 -5.02
N LEU A 521 11.58 -11.26 -5.88
CA LEU A 521 11.32 -9.87 -5.50
C LEU A 521 9.90 -9.64 -4.97
N SER A 522 8.93 -10.53 -5.22
CA SER A 522 7.55 -10.37 -4.71
C SER A 522 7.48 -10.49 -3.20
N ASP A 523 8.42 -11.24 -2.60
CA ASP A 523 8.56 -11.37 -1.15
C ASP A 523 9.30 -10.18 -0.51
N HIS A 524 9.83 -9.27 -1.32
CA HIS A 524 10.50 -8.07 -0.81
C HIS A 524 9.49 -6.97 -0.49
N PRO A 525 9.83 -6.06 0.45
CA PRO A 525 8.98 -4.93 0.80
C PRO A 525 8.63 -4.07 -0.43
N ALA A 526 7.37 -3.62 -0.49
CA ALA A 526 6.89 -2.66 -1.48
C ALA A 526 7.46 -1.26 -1.24
N GLY A 527 7.94 -0.99 -0.04
CA GLY A 527 8.48 0.30 0.37
C GLY A 527 8.61 0.42 1.88
N TYR A 528 9.00 1.61 2.32
CA TYR A 528 9.21 1.91 3.73
C TYR A 528 8.69 3.30 4.06
N VAL A 529 8.24 3.46 5.30
CA VAL A 529 8.08 4.75 5.94
C VAL A 529 9.18 4.88 6.99
N PHE A 530 9.97 5.94 6.89
CA PHE A 530 10.99 6.27 7.87
C PHE A 530 10.60 7.52 8.64
N ALA A 531 10.95 7.53 9.92
CA ALA A 531 10.72 8.66 10.81
C ALA A 531 11.91 8.86 11.75
N ASP A 532 12.07 10.03 12.35
CA ASP A 532 12.91 10.17 13.55
C ASP A 532 12.54 9.10 14.58
N GLU A 533 13.51 8.57 15.34
CA GLU A 533 13.28 7.43 16.26
C GLU A 533 12.12 7.71 17.23
N GLU A 534 12.02 8.91 17.78
CA GLU A 534 10.95 9.30 18.70
C GLU A 534 9.54 9.36 18.08
N LEU A 535 9.46 9.41 16.74
CA LEU A 535 8.21 9.46 15.98
C LEU A 535 7.80 8.09 15.44
N ALA A 536 8.68 7.08 15.48
CA ALA A 536 8.49 5.83 14.75
C ALA A 536 7.21 5.09 15.15
N ASP A 537 6.93 5.00 16.45
CA ASP A 537 5.74 4.30 16.98
C ASP A 537 4.47 5.11 16.74
N ILE A 538 4.55 6.44 16.81
CA ILE A 538 3.46 7.36 16.45
C ILE A 538 3.10 7.21 14.97
N VAL A 539 4.10 7.15 14.10
CA VAL A 539 3.93 6.94 12.66
C VAL A 539 3.33 5.57 12.38
N TYR A 540 3.71 4.53 13.13
CA TYR A 540 3.09 3.20 12.99
C TYR A 540 1.58 3.25 13.30
N VAL A 541 1.18 3.87 14.41
CA VAL A 541 -0.24 4.04 14.79
C VAL A 541 -0.99 4.90 13.76
N ALA A 542 -0.38 5.98 13.27
CA ALA A 542 -0.96 6.80 12.21
C ALA A 542 -1.19 5.99 10.92
N MET A 543 -0.20 5.18 10.52
CA MET A 543 -0.31 4.30 9.35
C MET A 543 -1.45 3.29 9.51
N GLU A 544 -1.55 2.62 10.67
CA GLU A 544 -2.64 1.68 10.95
C GLU A 544 -4.01 2.34 10.79
N ARG A 545 -4.19 3.55 11.33
CA ARG A 545 -5.45 4.29 11.22
C ARG A 545 -5.77 4.70 9.79
N LEU A 546 -4.80 5.27 9.07
CA LEU A 546 -4.99 5.74 7.69
C LEU A 546 -5.29 4.57 6.75
N LEU A 547 -4.60 3.45 6.90
CA LEU A 547 -4.87 2.24 6.13
C LEU A 547 -6.26 1.67 6.42
N ARG A 548 -6.66 1.68 7.69
CA ARG A 548 -7.97 1.17 8.09
C ARG A 548 -9.12 2.04 7.61
N GLN A 549 -9.02 3.37 7.72
CA GLN A 549 -10.10 4.30 7.39
C GLN A 549 -10.12 4.67 5.89
N GLY A 550 -8.97 4.76 5.25
CA GLY A 550 -8.85 5.13 3.83
C GLY A 550 -9.01 3.96 2.87
N HIS A 551 -8.58 2.75 3.29
CA HIS A 551 -8.44 1.60 2.40
C HIS A 551 -9.06 0.31 2.95
N ASP A 552 -9.76 0.33 4.09
CA ASP A 552 -10.33 -0.86 4.73
C ASP A 552 -9.30 -1.99 5.01
N VAL A 553 -8.01 -1.65 5.13
CA VAL A 553 -6.94 -2.62 5.41
C VAL A 553 -6.77 -2.84 6.91
N ARG A 554 -6.74 -4.09 7.33
CA ARG A 554 -6.36 -4.51 8.68
C ARG A 554 -4.94 -5.02 8.70
N LEU A 555 -4.13 -4.53 9.64
CA LEU A 555 -2.75 -4.96 9.77
C LEU A 555 -2.66 -6.28 10.54
N PRO A 556 -2.02 -7.32 9.98
CA PRO A 556 -1.73 -8.54 10.72
C PRO A 556 -0.56 -8.33 11.70
N PRO A 557 -0.36 -9.23 12.69
CA PRO A 557 0.77 -9.14 13.62
C PRO A 557 2.14 -9.07 12.94
N SER A 558 2.29 -9.73 11.78
CA SER A 558 3.52 -9.69 10.98
C SER A 558 3.88 -8.28 10.47
N ALA A 559 2.93 -7.33 10.44
CA ALA A 559 3.21 -5.94 10.09
C ALA A 559 4.06 -5.21 11.15
N ILE A 560 3.84 -5.52 12.43
CA ILE A 560 4.61 -4.96 13.57
C ILE A 560 6.04 -5.49 13.53
N GLU A 561 6.20 -6.81 13.40
CA GLU A 561 7.51 -7.46 13.26
C GLU A 561 8.28 -6.96 12.04
N ALA A 562 7.60 -6.89 10.89
CA ALA A 562 8.17 -6.36 9.65
C ALA A 562 8.63 -4.91 9.83
N SER A 563 7.90 -4.11 10.61
CA SER A 563 8.23 -2.71 10.90
C SER A 563 9.27 -2.57 12.03
N LYS A 564 9.71 -3.67 12.65
CA LYS A 564 10.64 -3.68 13.81
C LYS A 564 10.15 -2.79 14.94
N ARG A 565 8.85 -2.87 15.22
CA ARG A 565 8.20 -2.20 16.35
C ARG A 565 7.94 -3.23 17.45
N GLU A 566 7.86 -2.79 18.69
CA GLU A 566 7.55 -3.65 19.83
C GLU A 566 6.05 -3.59 20.13
N GLU A 567 5.39 -4.74 20.19
CA GLU A 567 3.94 -4.82 20.43
C GLU A 567 3.53 -4.11 21.72
N ASN A 568 4.30 -4.30 22.80
CA ASN A 568 3.99 -3.71 24.11
C ASN A 568 4.03 -2.18 24.06
N ASP A 569 5.00 -1.60 23.37
CA ASP A 569 5.16 -0.14 23.26
C ASP A 569 4.04 0.46 22.40
N ILE A 570 3.67 -0.22 21.31
CA ILE A 570 2.51 0.17 20.48
C ILE A 570 1.22 0.09 21.30
N GLN A 571 0.97 -0.98 22.04
CA GLN A 571 -0.23 -1.11 22.85
C GLN A 571 -0.30 -0.07 23.97
N GLU A 572 0.83 0.24 24.61
CA GLU A 572 0.89 1.29 25.63
C GLU A 572 0.63 2.69 25.03
N LEU A 573 1.20 2.99 23.87
CA LEU A 573 0.90 4.21 23.12
C LEU A 573 -0.59 4.29 22.77
N LYS A 574 -1.19 3.19 22.30
CA LYS A 574 -2.63 3.11 22.00
C LYS A 574 -3.48 3.38 23.24
N ARG A 575 -3.13 2.85 24.42
CA ARG A 575 -3.86 3.12 25.68
C ARG A 575 -3.81 4.59 26.06
N ARG A 576 -2.62 5.21 26.03
CA ARG A 576 -2.45 6.64 26.30
C ARG A 576 -3.29 7.51 25.37
N LEU A 577 -3.35 7.14 24.08
CA LEU A 577 -4.18 7.82 23.09
C LEU A 577 -5.68 7.62 23.34
N ALA A 578 -6.11 6.43 23.76
CA ALA A 578 -7.49 6.20 24.15
C ALA A 578 -7.90 7.09 25.33
N SER A 579 -7.06 7.21 26.36
CA SER A 579 -7.29 8.14 27.48
C SER A 579 -7.38 9.61 27.04
N ALA A 580 -6.70 9.98 25.95
CA ALA A 580 -6.77 11.30 25.33
C ALA A 580 -7.93 11.46 24.32
N SER A 581 -8.89 10.53 24.27
CA SER A 581 -10.04 10.54 23.34
C SER A 581 -9.67 10.56 21.85
N TYR A 582 -8.46 10.12 21.50
CA TYR A 582 -7.97 10.09 20.11
C TYR A 582 -8.78 9.12 19.22
N TYR A 583 -9.26 8.01 19.79
CA TYR A 583 -9.96 6.94 19.05
C TYR A 583 -11.49 7.10 18.95
N HIS A 584 -12.07 8.22 19.38
CA HIS A 584 -13.53 8.39 19.45
C HIS A 584 -14.25 8.19 18.09
N ASP A 585 -13.58 8.53 17.00
CA ASP A 585 -14.02 8.43 15.60
C ASP A 585 -13.31 7.29 14.83
N ALA A 586 -12.50 6.48 15.51
CA ALA A 586 -11.75 5.39 14.90
C ALA A 586 -12.56 4.08 14.87
N PRO A 587 -12.33 3.18 13.90
CA PRO A 587 -12.80 1.79 13.93
C PRO A 587 -12.40 1.04 15.20
N TYR A 588 -13.27 0.17 15.73
CA TYR A 588 -13.00 -0.56 16.98
C TYR A 588 -11.79 -1.51 16.92
N ASP A 589 -11.47 -2.00 15.72
CA ASP A 589 -10.45 -3.04 15.50
C ASP A 589 -9.01 -2.51 15.56
N ILE A 590 -8.81 -1.19 15.52
CA ILE A 590 -7.48 -0.55 15.69
C ILE A 590 -7.27 0.04 17.09
N ARG A 591 -8.33 0.13 17.89
CA ARG A 591 -8.29 0.63 19.28
C ARG A 591 -7.53 -0.35 20.19
N PRO A 592 -6.97 0.13 21.32
CA PRO A 592 -6.39 -0.78 22.31
C PRO A 592 -7.45 -1.77 22.81
N LEU A 593 -7.02 -2.99 23.13
CA LEU A 593 -7.91 -3.98 23.73
C LEU A 593 -8.34 -3.52 25.13
N PRO A 594 -9.65 -3.47 25.43
CA PRO A 594 -10.13 -3.19 26.79
C PRO A 594 -9.56 -4.18 27.80
N MET A 595 -9.05 -3.70 28.94
CA MET A 595 -8.45 -4.56 29.97
C MET A 595 -9.48 -5.51 30.57
N ARG A 596 -10.75 -5.08 30.63
CA ARG A 596 -11.86 -5.87 31.15
C ARG A 596 -12.02 -7.21 30.43
N LEU A 597 -11.75 -7.27 29.12
CA LEU A 597 -11.85 -8.50 28.32
C LEU A 597 -10.85 -9.59 28.76
N ALA A 598 -9.71 -9.21 29.35
CA ALA A 598 -8.71 -10.16 29.81
C ALA A 598 -9.06 -10.83 31.16
N HIS A 599 -10.12 -10.38 31.83
CA HIS A 599 -10.49 -10.92 33.13
C HIS A 599 -11.20 -12.29 33.02
N ALA A 600 -10.88 -13.19 33.95
CA ALA A 600 -11.39 -14.56 33.93
C ALA A 600 -12.93 -14.68 34.05
N ASP A 601 -13.58 -13.72 34.71
CA ASP A 601 -15.03 -13.70 34.84
C ASP A 601 -15.75 -13.30 33.54
N VAL A 602 -15.13 -12.49 32.68
CA VAL A 602 -15.62 -12.22 31.32
C VAL A 602 -15.52 -13.47 30.45
N VAL A 603 -14.39 -14.18 30.52
CA VAL A 603 -14.21 -15.46 29.81
C VAL A 603 -15.27 -16.48 30.23
N ARG A 604 -15.60 -16.53 31.53
CA ARG A 604 -16.71 -17.35 32.04
C ARG A 604 -18.06 -16.89 31.50
N ALA A 605 -18.34 -15.58 31.51
CA ALA A 605 -19.61 -15.04 30.99
C ALA A 605 -19.81 -15.35 29.50
N ILE A 606 -18.75 -15.25 28.69
CA ILE A 606 -18.75 -15.65 27.28
C ILE A 606 -19.10 -17.15 27.15
N SER A 607 -18.43 -17.99 27.94
CA SER A 607 -18.65 -19.45 27.92
C SER A 607 -20.06 -19.85 28.37
N GLU A 608 -20.65 -19.12 29.32
CA GLU A 608 -22.03 -19.34 29.79
C GLU A 608 -23.08 -18.83 28.79
N PHE A 609 -22.75 -17.82 27.99
CA PHE A 609 -23.61 -17.33 26.92
C PHE A 609 -23.60 -18.23 25.68
N GLN A 610 -22.51 -18.96 25.46
CA GLN A 610 -22.27 -19.78 24.28
C GLN A 610 -23.42 -20.75 23.94
N PRO A 611 -24.01 -21.52 24.88
CA PRO A 611 -25.15 -22.40 24.58
C PRO A 611 -26.39 -21.65 24.07
N LYS A 612 -26.60 -20.40 24.50
CA LYS A 612 -27.70 -19.56 23.98
C LYS A 612 -27.42 -19.18 22.53
N LEU A 613 -26.18 -18.85 22.19
CA LEU A 613 -25.78 -18.52 20.83
C LEU A 613 -25.84 -19.74 19.90
N ASP A 614 -25.43 -20.92 20.36
CA ASP A 614 -25.53 -22.18 19.60
C ASP A 614 -26.98 -22.59 19.30
N ALA A 615 -27.91 -22.22 20.18
CA ALA A 615 -29.34 -22.43 19.95
C ALA A 615 -29.90 -21.50 18.85
N TYR A 616 -29.21 -20.41 18.52
CA TYR A 616 -29.66 -19.43 17.52
C TYR A 616 -29.33 -19.88 16.09
N GLN A 617 -30.37 -20.08 15.28
CA GLN A 617 -30.26 -20.48 13.88
C GLN A 617 -30.11 -19.26 12.97
N ALA A 618 -28.86 -18.80 12.85
CA ALA A 618 -28.48 -17.69 11.99
C ALA A 618 -28.98 -17.86 10.53
N PRO A 619 -29.26 -16.77 9.81
CA PRO A 619 -29.58 -16.82 8.38
C PRO A 619 -28.44 -17.51 7.61
N VAL A 620 -28.76 -18.40 6.66
CA VAL A 620 -27.75 -19.11 5.85
C VAL A 620 -26.91 -18.07 5.09
N ARG A 621 -25.67 -17.84 5.53
CA ARG A 621 -24.65 -17.13 4.76
C ARG A 621 -23.89 -18.14 3.91
N PRO A 622 -23.61 -17.86 2.63
CA PRO A 622 -22.83 -18.74 1.78
C PRO A 622 -21.34 -18.62 2.18
N GLU A 623 -20.86 -19.47 3.10
CA GLU A 623 -19.42 -19.64 3.34
C GLU A 623 -19.02 -21.10 3.61
N PRO A 624 -17.75 -21.48 3.33
CA PRO A 624 -17.32 -22.87 3.26
C PRO A 624 -17.30 -23.54 4.63
N ARG A 625 -17.82 -24.77 4.68
CA ARG A 625 -17.82 -25.65 5.86
C ARG A 625 -16.37 -26.02 6.24
N SER A 626 -15.89 -25.55 7.39
CA SER A 626 -14.77 -26.17 8.11
C SER A 626 -15.18 -26.47 9.56
N SER A 627 -14.62 -27.55 10.11
CA SER A 627 -15.13 -28.36 11.22
C SER A 627 -14.67 -27.93 12.62
N ALA A 628 -14.61 -26.63 12.92
CA ALA A 628 -14.31 -26.11 14.26
C ALA A 628 -15.40 -25.14 14.71
N SER A 629 -16.47 -25.64 15.36
CA SER A 629 -17.64 -24.80 15.70
C SER A 629 -17.53 -24.11 17.06
N ALA A 630 -16.95 -24.73 18.10
CA ALA A 630 -16.94 -24.14 19.43
C ALA A 630 -15.98 -22.94 19.57
N GLU A 631 -14.74 -23.05 19.07
CA GLU A 631 -13.75 -21.95 19.09
C GLU A 631 -14.20 -20.75 18.26
N ARG A 632 -14.97 -20.99 17.18
CA ARG A 632 -15.42 -19.95 16.26
C ARG A 632 -16.51 -19.06 16.87
N HIS A 633 -17.34 -19.58 17.78
CA HIS A 633 -18.44 -18.82 18.38
C HIS A 633 -18.02 -18.04 19.63
N ASN A 634 -17.09 -18.55 20.46
CA ASN A 634 -16.49 -17.76 21.54
C ASN A 634 -15.86 -16.47 20.97
N LEU A 635 -15.21 -16.60 19.81
CA LEU A 635 -14.64 -15.48 19.07
C LEU A 635 -15.69 -14.47 18.59
N ILE A 636 -16.93 -14.88 18.30
CA ILE A 636 -18.02 -13.95 17.92
C ILE A 636 -18.42 -13.08 19.10
N THR A 637 -18.62 -13.69 20.28
CA THR A 637 -19.00 -12.93 21.48
C THR A 637 -17.88 -12.01 21.94
N GLU A 638 -16.64 -12.49 21.94
CA GLU A 638 -15.47 -11.67 22.27
C GLU A 638 -15.31 -10.50 21.28
N ASN A 639 -15.42 -10.75 19.97
CA ASN A 639 -15.37 -9.70 18.96
C ASN A 639 -16.53 -8.70 19.13
N TRP A 640 -17.73 -9.15 19.53
CA TRP A 640 -18.84 -8.25 19.78
C TRP A 640 -18.58 -7.33 20.97
N LEU A 641 -18.07 -7.88 22.08
CA LEU A 641 -17.71 -7.10 23.27
C LEU A 641 -16.58 -6.09 22.97
N ARG A 642 -15.63 -6.45 22.10
CA ARG A 642 -14.55 -5.56 21.65
C ARG A 642 -15.06 -4.32 20.89
N GLN A 643 -16.30 -4.32 20.39
CA GLN A 643 -16.87 -3.17 19.69
C GLN A 643 -17.29 -2.03 20.64
N PHE A 644 -17.21 -2.22 21.96
CA PHE A 644 -17.44 -1.20 22.98
C PHE A 644 -16.14 -0.55 23.46
N ASP A 645 -16.13 0.77 23.68
CA ASP A 645 -14.86 1.53 23.72
C ASP A 645 -14.15 1.57 25.09
N HIS A 646 -14.86 1.40 26.22
CA HIS A 646 -14.26 1.46 27.57
C HIS A 646 -14.57 0.20 28.38
N ASP A 647 -13.72 -0.09 29.38
CA ASP A 647 -13.92 -1.21 30.31
C ASP A 647 -15.30 -1.16 31.00
N ASP A 648 -15.77 0.04 31.31
CA ASP A 648 -17.10 0.30 31.86
C ASP A 648 -18.23 -0.11 30.89
N ASP A 649 -18.07 0.16 29.60
CA ASP A 649 -19.04 -0.26 28.58
C ASP A 649 -18.99 -1.77 28.36
N VAL A 650 -17.79 -2.35 28.40
CA VAL A 650 -17.60 -3.80 28.29
C VAL A 650 -18.26 -4.50 29.47
N GLU A 651 -18.14 -3.98 30.70
CA GLU A 651 -18.86 -4.51 31.86
C GLU A 651 -20.38 -4.49 31.64
N CYS A 652 -20.92 -3.35 31.21
CA CYS A 652 -22.35 -3.23 30.88
C CYS A 652 -22.78 -4.21 29.78
N ALA A 653 -21.97 -4.37 28.73
CA ALA A 653 -22.24 -5.30 27.64
C ALA A 653 -22.17 -6.77 28.10
N VAL A 654 -21.26 -7.11 29.02
CA VAL A 654 -21.18 -8.43 29.67
C VAL A 654 -22.45 -8.70 30.49
N ARG A 655 -22.91 -7.73 31.29
CA ARG A 655 -24.18 -7.85 32.03
C ARG A 655 -25.37 -8.02 31.08
N ALA A 656 -25.38 -7.31 29.96
CA ALA A 656 -26.43 -7.41 28.95
C ALA A 656 -26.52 -8.82 28.34
N ILE A 657 -25.39 -9.47 28.00
CA ILE A 657 -25.40 -10.84 27.47
C ILE A 657 -25.78 -11.88 28.55
N GLN A 658 -25.36 -11.67 29.80
CA GLN A 658 -25.74 -12.52 30.92
C GLN A 658 -27.26 -12.47 31.16
N GLY A 659 -27.84 -11.26 31.14
CA GLY A 659 -29.27 -11.01 31.27
C GLY A 659 -30.12 -11.44 30.08
N LEU A 660 -29.53 -11.68 28.90
CA LEU A 660 -30.28 -12.05 27.70
C LEU A 660 -31.00 -13.38 27.88
N ARG A 661 -32.32 -13.36 27.74
CA ARG A 661 -33.18 -14.55 27.82
C ARG A 661 -33.43 -15.11 26.42
N MET A 662 -33.17 -16.39 26.25
CA MET A 662 -33.55 -17.13 25.04
C MET A 662 -34.89 -17.82 25.28
N ILE A 663 -35.91 -17.51 24.47
CA ILE A 663 -37.19 -18.23 24.47
C ILE A 663 -36.94 -19.64 23.95
N SER A 664 -37.04 -20.63 24.82
CA SER A 664 -36.83 -22.02 24.45
C SER A 664 -38.10 -22.64 23.87
N ARG A 665 -37.95 -23.77 23.17
CA ARG A 665 -39.10 -24.59 22.73
C ARG A 665 -40.00 -24.99 23.89
N ARG A 666 -39.41 -25.22 25.07
CA ARG A 666 -40.14 -25.60 26.28
C ARG A 666 -41.02 -24.46 26.80
N ASP A 667 -40.57 -23.22 26.70
CA ASP A 667 -41.37 -22.05 27.10
C ASP A 667 -42.63 -21.94 26.23
N THR A 668 -42.52 -22.16 24.92
CA THR A 668 -43.68 -22.15 24.02
C THR A 668 -44.64 -23.32 24.29
N VAL A 669 -44.11 -24.52 24.57
CA VAL A 669 -44.95 -25.68 24.94
C VAL A 669 -45.68 -25.42 26.27
N ASN A 670 -44.99 -24.87 27.27
CA ASN A 670 -45.59 -24.49 28.55
C ASN A 670 -46.67 -23.41 28.34
N ALA A 671 -46.43 -22.43 27.46
CA ALA A 671 -47.41 -21.40 27.15
C ALA A 671 -48.75 -21.97 26.63
N VAL A 672 -48.67 -22.96 25.74
CA VAL A 672 -49.86 -23.66 25.23
C VAL A 672 -50.52 -24.49 26.34
N GLY A 673 -49.73 -25.21 27.14
CA GLY A 673 -50.23 -26.01 28.25
C GLY A 673 -50.97 -25.19 29.32
N ASP A 674 -50.38 -24.07 29.74
CA ASP A 674 -50.95 -23.16 30.73
C ASP A 674 -52.22 -22.48 30.21
N PHE A 675 -52.23 -22.09 28.94
CA PHE A 675 -53.43 -21.53 28.30
C PHE A 675 -54.61 -22.52 28.37
N ILE A 676 -54.37 -23.78 28.01
CA ILE A 676 -55.40 -24.83 28.02
C ILE A 676 -55.84 -25.15 29.45
N ALA A 677 -54.91 -25.18 30.40
CA ALA A 677 -55.23 -25.39 31.81
C ALA A 677 -56.19 -24.32 32.35
N GLN A 678 -55.98 -23.06 31.96
CA GLN A 678 -56.81 -21.91 32.34
C GLN A 678 -58.10 -21.80 31.50
N ASN A 679 -58.11 -22.37 30.29
CA ASN A 679 -59.21 -22.26 29.34
C ASN A 679 -59.60 -23.64 28.79
N ARG A 680 -60.20 -24.47 29.64
CA ARG A 680 -60.57 -25.87 29.32
C ARG A 680 -61.44 -26.03 28.07
N GLN A 681 -62.15 -24.99 27.65
CA GLN A 681 -62.90 -24.95 26.39
C GLN A 681 -62.02 -25.09 25.13
N PHE A 682 -60.70 -24.93 25.25
CA PHE A 682 -59.72 -25.13 24.17
C PHE A 682 -59.02 -26.51 24.24
N GLU A 683 -59.47 -27.44 25.09
CA GLU A 683 -58.99 -28.83 25.01
C GLU A 683 -59.35 -29.43 23.64
N GLY A 684 -58.38 -30.07 22.99
CA GLY A 684 -58.52 -30.55 21.62
C GLY A 684 -58.40 -29.47 20.54
N ALA A 685 -57.98 -28.25 20.88
CA ALA A 685 -57.74 -27.19 19.91
C ALA A 685 -56.71 -27.58 18.85
N ILE A 686 -56.78 -26.91 17.69
CA ILE A 686 -55.85 -27.11 16.58
C ILE A 686 -54.95 -25.89 16.45
N VAL A 687 -53.64 -26.15 16.47
CA VAL A 687 -52.62 -25.12 16.40
C VAL A 687 -52.42 -24.72 14.95
N VAL A 688 -52.55 -23.42 14.68
CA VAL A 688 -52.38 -22.84 13.35
C VAL A 688 -51.29 -21.79 13.40
N PRO A 689 -50.29 -21.81 12.51
CA PRO A 689 -49.28 -20.76 12.46
C PRO A 689 -49.90 -19.43 12.05
N PHE A 690 -49.55 -18.35 12.77
CA PHE A 690 -50.03 -17.00 12.52
C PHE A 690 -49.09 -16.25 11.56
N GLY A 691 -49.28 -16.43 10.25
CA GLY A 691 -48.51 -15.71 9.22
C GLY A 691 -48.23 -16.51 7.95
N SER A 692 -47.39 -15.96 7.09
CA SER A 692 -46.89 -16.63 5.88
C SER A 692 -45.81 -17.67 6.20
N ALA A 693 -45.44 -18.54 5.25
CA ALA A 693 -44.38 -19.53 5.43
C ALA A 693 -43.00 -18.95 5.82
N ARG A 694 -42.83 -17.62 5.75
CA ARG A 694 -41.61 -16.88 6.09
C ARG A 694 -41.62 -16.26 7.50
N ASP A 695 -42.73 -16.32 8.22
CA ASP A 695 -42.87 -15.72 9.56
C ASP A 695 -42.43 -16.68 10.68
N SER A 696 -42.04 -16.14 11.84
CA SER A 696 -41.59 -16.90 13.02
C SER A 696 -42.63 -17.94 13.45
N ALA A 697 -43.91 -17.61 13.33
CA ALA A 697 -45.02 -18.48 13.64
C ALA A 697 -45.10 -19.74 12.74
N ALA A 698 -44.62 -19.70 11.49
CA ALA A 698 -44.63 -20.85 10.59
C ALA A 698 -43.64 -21.96 10.99
N ILE A 699 -42.57 -21.59 11.72
CA ILE A 699 -41.59 -22.53 12.24
C ILE A 699 -42.19 -23.40 13.36
N GLN A 700 -43.27 -22.94 14.01
CA GLN A 700 -43.94 -23.70 15.06
C GLN A 700 -44.63 -24.98 14.54
N GLY A 701 -44.91 -25.07 13.24
CA GLY A 701 -45.39 -26.32 12.62
C GLY A 701 -44.39 -27.49 12.75
N TYR A 702 -43.10 -27.21 12.93
CA TYR A 702 -42.06 -28.22 13.16
C TYR A 702 -42.05 -28.79 14.59
N PHE A 703 -42.75 -28.15 15.55
CA PHE A 703 -42.86 -28.61 16.95
C PHE A 703 -44.19 -29.33 17.25
N ALA A 704 -44.94 -29.72 16.22
CA ALA A 704 -46.22 -30.41 16.38
C ALA A 704 -46.12 -31.69 17.25
N ALA A 705 -44.97 -32.36 17.25
CA ALA A 705 -44.70 -33.53 18.09
C ALA A 705 -44.56 -33.17 19.59
N ASP A 706 -43.89 -32.05 19.90
CA ASP A 706 -43.69 -31.59 21.29
C ASP A 706 -45.00 -31.10 21.93
N LEU A 707 -45.98 -30.72 21.09
CA LEU A 707 -47.32 -30.29 21.51
C LEU A 707 -48.27 -31.46 21.82
N GLN A 708 -47.92 -32.72 21.52
CA GLN A 708 -48.79 -33.86 21.84
C GLN A 708 -49.08 -34.01 23.35
N GLY A 709 -48.20 -33.46 24.20
CA GLY A 709 -48.38 -33.45 25.66
C GLY A 709 -49.31 -32.36 26.22
N THR A 710 -49.74 -31.39 25.41
CA THR A 710 -50.52 -30.22 25.89
C THR A 710 -52.04 -30.34 25.69
N ARG A 711 -52.55 -31.51 25.28
CA ARG A 711 -53.97 -31.79 25.00
C ARG A 711 -54.56 -31.04 23.80
N VAL A 712 -53.71 -30.57 22.88
CA VAL A 712 -54.13 -30.13 21.54
C VAL A 712 -54.26 -31.32 20.58
N SER A 713 -55.09 -31.21 19.55
CA SER A 713 -55.35 -32.32 18.61
C SER A 713 -54.33 -32.43 17.48
N GLY A 714 -53.58 -31.35 17.20
CA GLY A 714 -52.55 -31.33 16.15
C GLY A 714 -52.27 -29.93 15.61
N CYS A 715 -51.36 -29.84 14.64
CA CYS A 715 -51.03 -28.60 13.93
C CYS A 715 -51.47 -28.70 12.46
N LEU A 716 -52.26 -27.73 11.99
CA LEU A 716 -52.77 -27.67 10.61
C LEU A 716 -52.55 -26.26 10.04
N THR A 717 -52.52 -26.14 8.71
CA THR A 717 -52.62 -24.82 8.08
C THR A 717 -54.04 -24.26 8.23
N LEU A 718 -54.20 -22.94 8.11
CA LEU A 718 -55.51 -22.30 8.25
C LEU A 718 -56.52 -22.81 7.21
N ALA A 719 -56.07 -23.09 5.98
CA ALA A 719 -56.91 -23.66 4.92
C ALA A 719 -57.33 -25.11 5.21
N GLU A 720 -56.42 -25.93 5.75
CA GLU A 720 -56.75 -27.30 6.19
C GLU A 720 -57.67 -27.31 7.41
N ALA A 721 -57.49 -26.34 8.32
CA ALA A 721 -58.35 -26.20 9.49
C ALA A 721 -59.80 -25.97 9.07
N VAL A 722 -60.06 -25.09 8.10
CA VAL A 722 -61.41 -24.86 7.55
C VAL A 722 -62.07 -26.15 7.04
N ILE A 723 -61.29 -27.06 6.43
CA ILE A 723 -61.81 -28.29 5.82
C ILE A 723 -61.97 -29.41 6.86
N LYS A 724 -61.02 -29.57 7.78
CA LYS A 724 -60.88 -30.78 8.60
C LYS A 724 -61.47 -30.70 10.00
N THR A 725 -61.86 -29.51 10.49
CA THR A 725 -61.95 -29.29 11.95
C THR A 725 -63.34 -29.01 12.49
N ASN A 726 -64.37 -28.92 11.64
CA ASN A 726 -65.80 -28.93 11.98
C ASN A 726 -66.21 -28.25 13.33
N GLY A 727 -65.61 -27.09 13.67
CA GLY A 727 -65.92 -26.34 14.88
C GLY A 727 -64.99 -26.56 16.09
N HIS A 728 -63.85 -27.25 15.94
CA HIS A 728 -62.82 -27.30 16.99
C HIS A 728 -62.23 -25.89 17.24
N PRO A 729 -61.85 -25.57 18.49
CA PRO A 729 -61.19 -24.31 18.82
C PRO A 729 -59.83 -24.18 18.10
N ILE A 730 -59.47 -22.95 17.72
CA ILE A 730 -58.22 -22.66 16.98
C ILE A 730 -57.23 -21.94 17.88
N LEU A 731 -55.97 -22.33 17.81
CA LEU A 731 -54.89 -21.72 18.57
C LEU A 731 -53.81 -21.15 17.64
N PHE A 732 -53.67 -19.83 17.62
CA PHE A 732 -52.52 -19.17 17.02
C PHE A 732 -51.42 -19.04 18.06
N VAL A 733 -50.20 -19.48 17.73
CA VAL A 733 -49.07 -19.44 18.65
C VAL A 733 -47.91 -18.67 18.03
N ASP A 734 -47.32 -17.76 18.78
CA ASP A 734 -46.14 -16.99 18.38
C ASP A 734 -45.15 -16.83 19.55
N ASP A 735 -43.91 -16.48 19.23
CA ASP A 735 -42.85 -16.38 20.23
C ASP A 735 -42.95 -15.08 21.06
N PHE A 736 -43.16 -13.94 20.43
CA PHE A 736 -43.17 -12.65 21.12
C PHE A 736 -44.16 -11.61 20.54
N MET A 737 -44.87 -10.91 21.44
CA MET A 737 -45.68 -9.73 21.10
C MET A 737 -45.14 -8.46 21.79
N GLY A 738 -44.65 -7.51 20.99
CA GLY A 738 -44.27 -6.16 21.45
C GLY A 738 -45.47 -5.22 21.53
N SER A 739 -45.48 -4.12 20.75
CA SER A 739 -46.61 -3.17 20.69
C SER A 739 -47.89 -3.70 20.02
N GLY A 740 -47.92 -4.97 19.62
CA GLY A 740 -49.05 -5.58 18.92
C GLY A 740 -49.27 -5.12 17.47
N GLY A 741 -48.59 -4.08 16.99
CA GLY A 741 -48.86 -3.43 15.69
C GLY A 741 -48.88 -4.38 14.48
N GLN A 742 -47.89 -5.27 14.35
CA GLN A 742 -47.86 -6.26 13.24
C GLN A 742 -49.00 -7.27 13.31
N GLY A 743 -49.31 -7.77 14.51
CA GLY A 743 -50.39 -8.72 14.70
C GLY A 743 -51.76 -8.08 14.46
N ARG A 744 -51.95 -6.84 14.93
CA ARG A 744 -53.17 -6.04 14.72
C ARG A 744 -53.38 -5.73 13.24
N ASP A 745 -52.33 -5.30 12.54
CA ASP A 745 -52.40 -5.03 11.11
C ASP A 745 -52.72 -6.31 10.32
N MET A 746 -52.15 -7.46 10.70
CA MET A 746 -52.45 -8.75 10.06
C MET A 746 -53.92 -9.14 10.20
N LEU A 747 -54.46 -9.03 11.41
CA LEU A 747 -55.87 -9.30 11.69
C LEU A 747 -56.78 -8.33 10.94
N ALA A 748 -56.50 -7.03 11.01
CA ALA A 748 -57.28 -6.01 10.31
C ALA A 748 -57.24 -6.20 8.79
N ALA A 749 -56.07 -6.51 8.23
CA ALA A 749 -55.87 -6.83 6.82
C ALA A 749 -56.68 -8.06 6.41
N GLY A 750 -56.55 -9.16 7.15
CA GLY A 750 -57.21 -10.42 6.83
C GLY A 750 -58.74 -10.34 6.79
N PHE A 751 -59.35 -9.46 7.60
CA PHE A 751 -60.79 -9.23 7.64
C PHE A 751 -61.26 -7.98 6.86
N GLY A 752 -60.36 -7.30 6.14
CA GLY A 752 -60.69 -6.14 5.31
C GLY A 752 -61.09 -4.89 6.08
N ARG A 753 -60.72 -4.78 7.36
CA ARG A 753 -61.01 -3.62 8.23
C ARG A 753 -59.95 -2.54 8.08
N LYS A 754 -60.06 -1.74 7.01
CA LYS A 754 -59.12 -0.64 6.70
C LYS A 754 -59.01 0.39 7.82
N ASP A 755 -60.08 0.58 8.59
CA ASP A 755 -60.16 1.48 9.75
C ASP A 755 -59.32 1.03 10.95
N LEU A 756 -58.96 -0.26 11.02
CA LEU A 756 -58.15 -0.84 12.09
C LEU A 756 -56.70 -1.16 11.65
N ARG A 757 -56.34 -0.87 10.40
CA ARG A 757 -54.99 -1.10 9.85
C ARG A 757 -53.97 -0.16 10.52
N VAL A 758 -52.76 -0.65 10.72
CA VAL A 758 -51.61 0.14 11.13
C VAL A 758 -50.74 0.34 9.90
N ASP A 759 -50.34 1.58 9.60
CA ASP A 759 -49.49 1.85 8.43
C ASP A 759 -48.07 1.30 8.65
N LEU A 760 -47.88 0.05 8.21
CA LEU A 760 -46.61 -0.67 8.23
C LEU A 760 -45.94 -0.71 6.86
N ASN A 761 -46.53 -0.06 5.83
CA ASN A 761 -46.03 -0.05 4.46
C ASN A 761 -45.81 -1.46 3.86
N GLU A 762 -46.68 -2.42 4.22
CA GLU A 762 -46.69 -3.81 3.75
C GLU A 762 -48.05 -4.11 3.09
N GLU A 763 -48.04 -4.60 1.84
CA GLU A 763 -49.23 -5.16 1.20
C GLU A 763 -49.54 -6.52 1.82
N ARG A 764 -50.76 -6.69 2.33
CA ARG A 764 -51.22 -7.92 2.99
C ARG A 764 -52.57 -8.31 2.43
N ASP A 765 -52.70 -9.57 2.00
CA ASP A 765 -53.89 -10.11 1.36
C ASP A 765 -55.05 -10.32 2.35
N LEU A 766 -56.28 -10.23 1.82
CA LEU A 766 -57.49 -10.59 2.55
C LEU A 766 -57.53 -12.11 2.78
N PHE A 767 -57.99 -12.54 3.95
CA PHE A 767 -58.38 -13.94 4.13
C PHE A 767 -59.56 -14.24 3.20
N SER A 768 -59.62 -15.47 2.67
CA SER A 768 -60.76 -15.90 1.87
C SER A 768 -62.06 -15.82 2.68
N HIS A 769 -63.20 -15.69 1.99
CA HIS A 769 -64.50 -15.56 2.64
C HIS A 769 -64.80 -16.75 3.57
N ASP A 770 -64.35 -17.95 3.19
CA ASP A 770 -64.51 -19.18 3.98
C ASP A 770 -63.68 -19.14 5.28
N ILE A 771 -62.43 -18.64 5.22
CA ILE A 771 -61.56 -18.49 6.39
C ILE A 771 -62.13 -17.45 7.36
N GLN A 772 -62.61 -16.31 6.84
CA GLN A 772 -63.20 -15.27 7.69
C GLN A 772 -64.45 -15.79 8.42
N ASN A 773 -65.32 -16.51 7.72
CA ASN A 773 -66.54 -17.08 8.30
C ASN A 773 -66.22 -18.18 9.32
N PHE A 774 -65.21 -19.01 9.03
CA PHE A 774 -64.74 -20.05 9.94
C PHE A 774 -64.20 -19.46 11.26
N LEU A 775 -63.32 -18.46 11.18
CA LEU A 775 -62.74 -17.81 12.36
C LEU A 775 -63.77 -17.07 13.21
N ARG A 776 -64.79 -16.45 12.61
CA ARG A 776 -65.90 -15.80 13.36
C ARG A 776 -66.81 -16.78 14.11
N ARG A 777 -66.89 -18.03 13.63
CA ARG A 777 -67.73 -19.08 14.23
C ARG A 777 -66.98 -19.99 15.21
N SER A 778 -65.66 -19.87 15.27
CA SER A 778 -64.79 -20.69 16.13
C SER A 778 -64.33 -19.87 17.33
N SER A 779 -64.11 -20.51 18.48
CA SER A 779 -63.36 -19.88 19.56
C SER A 779 -61.88 -19.86 19.20
N VAL A 780 -61.26 -18.67 19.25
CA VAL A 780 -59.88 -18.45 18.80
C VAL A 780 -58.99 -18.09 20.00
N GLY A 781 -57.89 -18.79 20.17
CA GLY A 781 -56.86 -18.47 21.15
C GLY A 781 -55.64 -17.88 20.45
N PHE A 782 -55.11 -16.78 20.97
CA PHE A 782 -53.81 -16.25 20.58
C PHE A 782 -52.85 -16.40 21.75
N VAL A 783 -51.86 -17.28 21.61
CA VAL A 783 -50.91 -17.64 22.67
C VAL A 783 -49.53 -17.11 22.29
N PHE A 784 -49.03 -16.18 23.08
CA PHE A 784 -47.68 -15.65 22.96
C PHE A 784 -46.80 -16.25 24.04
N THR A 785 -45.57 -16.63 23.68
CA THR A 785 -44.65 -17.14 24.72
C THR A 785 -44.24 -16.00 25.67
N ALA A 786 -43.97 -14.81 25.13
CA ALA A 786 -43.75 -13.59 25.89
C ALA A 786 -44.50 -12.40 25.26
N ALA A 787 -45.01 -11.47 26.06
CA ALA A 787 -45.69 -10.29 25.52
C ALA A 787 -45.64 -9.07 26.46
N TRP A 788 -45.67 -7.86 25.88
CA TRP A 788 -45.88 -6.61 26.61
C TRP A 788 -47.35 -6.41 26.99
N ASP A 789 -47.60 -5.75 28.11
CA ASP A 789 -48.95 -5.49 28.64
C ASP A 789 -49.80 -4.70 27.65
N ALA A 790 -49.28 -3.56 27.19
CA ALA A 790 -49.98 -2.69 26.25
C ALA A 790 -50.25 -3.36 24.89
N GLY A 791 -49.35 -4.24 24.44
CA GLY A 791 -49.53 -4.97 23.19
C GLY A 791 -50.68 -5.97 23.25
N MET A 792 -50.78 -6.70 24.37
CA MET A 792 -51.83 -7.66 24.63
C MET A 792 -53.22 -7.01 24.66
N GLU A 793 -53.35 -5.91 25.41
CA GLU A 793 -54.61 -5.17 25.53
C GLU A 793 -55.08 -4.64 24.17
N GLN A 794 -54.19 -4.01 23.41
CA GLN A 794 -54.51 -3.46 22.10
C GLN A 794 -54.86 -4.54 21.07
N PHE A 795 -54.19 -5.69 21.14
CA PHE A 795 -54.46 -6.82 20.25
C PHE A 795 -55.80 -7.49 20.59
N GLN A 796 -56.09 -7.69 21.89
CA GLN A 796 -57.38 -8.19 22.36
C GLN A 796 -58.52 -7.25 21.94
N GLN A 797 -58.34 -5.93 22.08
CA GLN A 797 -59.31 -4.95 21.62
C GLN A 797 -59.54 -5.05 20.10
N THR A 798 -58.46 -5.15 19.31
CA THR A 798 -58.56 -5.28 17.85
C THR A 798 -59.30 -6.56 17.44
N ALA A 799 -59.05 -7.68 18.13
CA ALA A 799 -59.76 -8.94 17.87
C ALA A 799 -61.27 -8.83 18.18
N THR A 800 -61.62 -8.17 19.28
CA THR A 800 -63.02 -7.87 19.65
C THR A 800 -63.68 -6.96 18.62
N ASP A 801 -63.00 -5.90 18.17
CA ASP A 801 -63.53 -4.94 17.19
C ASP A 801 -63.78 -5.58 15.81
N ILE A 802 -63.06 -6.64 15.46
CA ILE A 802 -63.23 -7.45 14.24
C ILE A 802 -64.40 -8.45 14.38
N GLY A 803 -64.85 -8.71 15.61
CA GLY A 803 -65.95 -9.63 15.93
C GLY A 803 -65.51 -11.08 16.10
N LEU A 804 -64.30 -11.32 16.62
CA LEU A 804 -63.82 -12.66 16.97
C LEU A 804 -64.09 -12.97 18.46
N ASP A 805 -64.54 -14.20 18.75
CA ASP A 805 -64.50 -14.77 20.10
C ASP A 805 -63.06 -15.20 20.42
N ALA A 806 -62.21 -14.20 20.68
CA ALA A 806 -60.78 -14.37 20.84
C ALA A 806 -60.34 -14.27 22.31
N LYS A 807 -59.50 -15.19 22.77
CA LYS A 807 -58.74 -15.06 24.02
C LYS A 807 -57.26 -14.89 23.73
N VAL A 808 -56.68 -13.80 24.20
CA VAL A 808 -55.25 -13.53 24.07
C VAL A 808 -54.54 -13.89 25.38
N PHE A 809 -53.49 -14.69 25.31
CA PHE A 809 -52.75 -15.19 26.45
C PHE A 809 -51.24 -15.06 26.26
N ARG A 810 -50.52 -14.89 27.37
CA ARG A 810 -49.06 -14.93 27.42
C ARG A 810 -48.58 -15.80 28.58
N HIS A 811 -47.45 -16.47 28.39
CA HIS A 811 -46.82 -17.25 29.46
C HIS A 811 -45.83 -16.43 30.28
N ILE A 812 -44.98 -15.65 29.60
CA ILE A 812 -44.05 -14.72 30.22
C ILE A 812 -44.66 -13.32 30.10
N ASP A 813 -45.01 -12.74 31.24
CA ASP A 813 -45.44 -11.35 31.30
C ASP A 813 -44.27 -10.37 31.16
N GLU A 814 -44.59 -9.09 31.03
CA GLU A 814 -43.59 -8.06 30.81
C GLU A 814 -42.55 -7.96 31.95
N SER A 815 -42.96 -8.26 33.19
CA SER A 815 -42.07 -8.27 34.35
C SER A 815 -41.05 -9.42 34.33
N GLY A 816 -41.39 -10.52 33.63
CA GLY A 816 -40.50 -11.64 33.37
C GLY A 816 -39.54 -11.45 32.18
N ILE A 817 -39.60 -10.30 31.51
CA ILE A 817 -38.72 -9.94 30.38
C ILE A 817 -37.60 -9.04 30.90
N PRO A 818 -36.32 -9.41 30.72
CA PRO A 818 -35.20 -8.57 31.15
C PRO A 818 -35.02 -7.36 30.21
N PHE A 819 -34.87 -6.17 30.79
CA PHE A 819 -34.47 -4.95 30.08
C PHE A 819 -33.13 -4.45 30.59
N LEU A 820 -32.38 -3.73 29.74
CA LEU A 820 -31.07 -3.18 30.08
C LEU A 820 -31.06 -2.43 31.42
N ALA A 821 -32.05 -1.59 31.70
CA ALA A 821 -32.12 -0.83 32.94
C ALA A 821 -32.17 -1.74 34.18
N ASP A 822 -32.83 -2.89 34.09
CA ASP A 822 -32.96 -3.83 35.20
C ASP A 822 -31.65 -4.59 35.44
N VAL A 823 -31.01 -5.07 34.36
CA VAL A 823 -29.79 -5.88 34.47
C VAL A 823 -28.55 -5.07 34.82
N LEU A 824 -28.59 -3.75 34.60
CA LEU A 824 -27.51 -2.81 34.93
C LEU A 824 -27.75 -2.08 36.26
N SER A 825 -28.84 -2.39 36.97
CA SER A 825 -29.27 -1.66 38.18
C SER A 825 -28.27 -1.74 39.34
N ASP A 826 -27.36 -2.71 39.34
CA ASP A 826 -26.31 -2.90 40.34
C ASP A 826 -25.01 -2.14 40.02
N LEU A 827 -24.92 -1.49 38.86
CA LEU A 827 -23.75 -0.71 38.43
C LEU A 827 -23.91 0.79 38.74
N PRO A 828 -22.79 1.54 38.85
CA PRO A 828 -22.82 3.00 39.05
C PRO A 828 -23.65 3.74 38.00
N GLU A 829 -24.52 4.66 38.44
CA GLU A 829 -25.45 5.39 37.56
C GLU A 829 -24.75 6.14 36.40
N ALA A 830 -23.57 6.71 36.66
CA ALA A 830 -22.78 7.41 35.64
C ALA A 830 -22.28 6.45 34.54
N GLN A 831 -21.85 5.25 34.92
CA GLN A 831 -21.42 4.19 33.99
C GLN A 831 -22.60 3.71 33.14
N VAL A 832 -23.75 3.44 33.78
CA VAL A 832 -24.96 3.00 33.08
C VAL A 832 -25.44 4.07 32.10
N SER A 833 -25.53 5.32 32.54
CA SER A 833 -25.97 6.44 31.70
C SER A 833 -25.05 6.62 30.48
N GLY A 834 -23.73 6.55 30.67
CA GLY A 834 -22.76 6.63 29.58
C GLY A 834 -22.89 5.49 28.56
N PHE A 835 -23.08 4.26 29.05
CA PHE A 835 -23.30 3.09 28.20
C PHE A 835 -24.59 3.19 27.38
N ILE A 836 -25.69 3.65 28.00
CA ILE A 836 -26.98 3.84 27.34
C ILE A 836 -26.90 4.90 26.24
N GLU A 837 -26.28 6.06 26.52
CA GLU A 837 -26.10 7.12 25.53
C GLU A 837 -25.25 6.65 24.34
N ARG A 838 -24.21 5.87 24.60
CA ARG A 838 -23.38 5.31 23.53
C ARG A 838 -24.11 4.26 22.70
N SER A 839 -24.80 3.36 23.37
CA SER A 839 -25.59 2.33 22.71
C SER A 839 -26.72 2.92 21.88
N HIS A 840 -27.26 4.06 22.31
CA HIS A 840 -28.22 4.84 21.52
C HIS A 840 -27.59 5.35 20.22
N ARG A 841 -26.41 5.98 20.29
CA ARG A 841 -25.66 6.42 19.09
C ARG A 841 -25.34 5.27 18.13
N ILE A 842 -24.88 4.14 18.67
CA ILE A 842 -24.63 2.90 17.91
C ILE A 842 -25.93 2.46 17.22
N GLY A 843 -27.03 2.37 17.98
CA GLY A 843 -28.34 1.97 17.47
C GLY A 843 -28.84 2.84 16.32
N VAL A 844 -28.73 4.18 16.44
CA VAL A 844 -29.09 5.10 15.35
C VAL A 844 -28.25 4.82 14.10
N ALA A 845 -26.94 4.66 14.23
CA ALA A 845 -26.06 4.37 13.10
C ALA A 845 -26.40 3.04 12.40
N LEU A 846 -26.71 1.99 13.16
CA LEU A 846 -27.09 0.67 12.61
C LEU A 846 -28.43 0.71 11.88
N LEU A 847 -29.40 1.44 12.42
CA LEU A 847 -30.74 1.54 11.84
C LEU A 847 -30.80 2.49 10.64
N ASP A 848 -29.89 3.47 10.57
CA ASP A 848 -29.82 4.40 9.45
C ASP A 848 -29.37 3.71 8.15
N GLY A 849 -28.39 2.79 8.25
CA GLY A 849 -27.90 2.01 7.10
C GLY A 849 -28.87 0.94 6.59
N SER A 850 -29.82 0.49 7.42
CA SER A 850 -30.73 -0.62 7.11
C SER A 850 -32.16 -0.20 6.73
N ASN A 851 -32.59 1.02 7.08
CA ASN A 851 -33.93 1.52 6.73
C ASN A 851 -33.92 2.39 5.47
N ARG A 852 -34.78 2.06 4.50
CA ARG A 852 -35.07 2.96 3.36
C ARG A 852 -35.81 4.20 3.84
N GLN A 853 -35.44 5.37 3.31
CA GLN A 853 -36.20 6.60 3.50
C GLN A 853 -37.62 6.41 2.97
N ARG A 854 -38.63 6.78 3.76
CA ARG A 854 -40.03 6.72 3.29
C ARG A 854 -40.28 7.85 2.30
N SER A 855 -41.13 7.60 1.30
CA SER A 855 -41.49 8.61 0.30
C SER A 855 -42.14 9.82 0.98
N GLY A 856 -41.52 11.00 0.88
CA GLY A 856 -41.99 12.24 1.52
C GLY A 856 -41.53 12.47 2.96
N GLU A 857 -40.71 11.59 3.56
CA GLU A 857 -40.16 11.75 4.92
C GLU A 857 -38.98 12.74 4.92
N SER A 858 -39.07 13.79 5.75
CA SER A 858 -37.97 14.73 5.92
C SER A 858 -36.79 14.09 6.67
N GLN A 859 -35.59 14.65 6.54
CA GLN A 859 -34.41 14.17 7.29
C GLN A 859 -34.63 14.27 8.81
N GLN A 860 -35.39 15.28 9.25
CA GLN A 860 -35.69 15.51 10.66
C GLN A 860 -36.64 14.44 11.21
N ASP A 861 -37.67 14.08 10.44
CA ASP A 861 -38.62 13.00 10.81
C ASP A 861 -37.94 11.64 10.81
N ARG A 862 -37.05 11.40 9.83
CA ARG A 862 -36.22 10.17 9.78
C ARG A 862 -35.34 10.06 11.04
N HIS A 863 -34.64 11.14 11.41
CA HIS A 863 -33.77 11.12 12.58
C HIS A 863 -34.55 10.90 13.88
N ALA A 864 -35.70 11.57 14.05
CA ALA A 864 -36.59 11.35 15.20
C ALA A 864 -37.05 9.89 15.29
N ARG A 865 -37.51 9.31 14.18
CA ARG A 865 -37.96 7.91 14.13
C ARG A 865 -36.85 6.90 14.45
N LEU A 866 -35.63 7.15 13.99
CA LEU A 866 -34.47 6.29 14.30
C LEU A 866 -34.06 6.42 15.78
N SER A 867 -34.08 7.64 16.31
CA SER A 867 -33.78 7.93 17.71
C SER A 867 -34.73 7.23 18.70
N GLU A 868 -36.03 7.19 18.39
CA GLU A 868 -37.04 6.48 19.19
C GLU A 868 -36.90 4.94 19.18
N ARG A 869 -36.04 4.41 18.32
CA ARG A 869 -35.83 2.97 18.13
C ARG A 869 -34.40 2.53 18.36
N ALA A 870 -33.54 3.45 18.79
CA ALA A 870 -32.10 3.24 18.85
C ALA A 870 -31.72 2.05 19.75
N LEU A 871 -32.37 1.88 20.90
CA LEU A 871 -32.16 0.73 21.79
C LEU A 871 -33.17 -0.41 21.56
N GLY A 872 -33.88 -0.39 20.43
CA GLY A 872 -35.01 -1.26 20.11
C GLY A 872 -36.32 -0.47 20.12
N TYR A 873 -37.38 -1.02 19.52
CA TYR A 873 -38.69 -0.37 19.51
C TYR A 873 -39.16 -0.05 20.94
N GLY A 874 -39.55 1.19 21.23
CA GLY A 874 -39.86 1.65 22.59
C GLY A 874 -38.64 2.06 23.42
N ASN A 875 -37.44 2.00 22.85
CA ASN A 875 -36.17 2.48 23.40
C ASN A 875 -35.79 1.98 24.81
N ARG A 876 -36.30 0.81 25.20
CA ARG A 876 -36.08 0.20 26.53
C ARG A 876 -34.93 -0.81 26.60
N GLY A 877 -34.36 -1.21 25.46
CA GLY A 877 -33.26 -2.18 25.46
C GLY A 877 -33.68 -3.57 25.95
N MET A 878 -34.70 -4.17 25.34
CA MET A 878 -35.16 -5.51 25.74
C MET A 878 -34.07 -6.55 25.46
N LEU A 879 -33.89 -7.55 26.33
CA LEU A 879 -32.85 -8.57 26.20
C LEU A 879 -33.48 -9.95 26.00
N LEU A 880 -34.18 -10.14 24.88
CA LEU A 880 -34.93 -11.35 24.57
C LEU A 880 -34.68 -11.78 23.14
N ALA A 881 -34.42 -13.06 22.91
CA ALA A 881 -34.26 -13.65 21.58
C ALA A 881 -35.00 -14.99 21.51
N SER A 882 -35.29 -15.47 20.30
CA SER A 882 -35.74 -16.84 20.06
C SER A 882 -34.75 -17.55 19.12
N PRO A 883 -34.72 -18.90 19.10
CA PRO A 883 -33.82 -19.67 18.25
C PRO A 883 -33.88 -19.34 16.76
N PHE A 884 -34.96 -18.69 16.28
CA PHE A 884 -35.17 -18.44 14.87
C PHE A 884 -35.29 -16.95 14.51
N ASN A 885 -35.41 -16.08 15.51
CA ASN A 885 -35.64 -14.66 15.30
C ASN A 885 -35.21 -13.82 16.51
N VAL A 886 -34.85 -12.56 16.25
CA VAL A 886 -34.65 -11.56 17.31
C VAL A 886 -35.69 -10.45 17.14
N PRO A 887 -36.59 -10.23 18.13
CA PRO A 887 -37.56 -9.14 18.08
C PRO A 887 -36.89 -7.77 17.85
N THR A 888 -37.57 -6.86 17.16
CA THR A 888 -37.04 -5.51 16.87
C THR A 888 -36.96 -4.63 18.12
N GLN A 889 -37.66 -5.04 19.17
CA GLN A 889 -37.66 -4.46 20.51
C GLN A 889 -36.37 -4.80 21.27
N THR A 890 -35.67 -5.85 20.83
CA THR A 890 -34.41 -6.28 21.43
C THR A 890 -33.35 -5.23 21.23
N PHE A 891 -32.46 -5.11 22.21
CA PHE A 891 -31.31 -4.21 22.21
C PHE A 891 -30.59 -4.23 20.85
N THR A 892 -30.71 -3.13 20.11
CA THR A 892 -30.29 -3.02 18.70
C THR A 892 -28.87 -3.51 18.41
N PRO A 893 -27.84 -3.17 19.23
CA PRO A 893 -26.47 -3.63 18.99
C PRO A 893 -26.29 -5.16 18.98
N VAL A 894 -27.24 -5.92 19.55
CA VAL A 894 -27.19 -7.39 19.57
C VAL A 894 -27.53 -8.01 18.21
N TRP A 895 -28.39 -7.38 17.42
CA TRP A 895 -28.97 -8.02 16.22
C TRP A 895 -28.84 -7.23 14.92
N ALA A 896 -28.70 -5.91 14.99
CA ALA A 896 -28.61 -5.07 13.80
C ALA A 896 -27.20 -5.11 13.21
N GLU A 897 -27.10 -5.34 11.91
CA GLU A 897 -25.87 -5.19 11.14
C GLU A 897 -25.82 -3.79 10.49
N GLY A 898 -24.63 -3.21 10.39
CA GLY A 898 -24.46 -1.87 9.82
C GLY A 898 -23.02 -1.40 9.90
N LYS A 899 -22.80 -0.09 9.75
CA LYS A 899 -21.51 0.54 9.98
C LYS A 899 -21.58 1.49 11.16
N VAL A 900 -20.60 1.43 12.04
CA VAL A 900 -20.40 2.36 13.16
C VAL A 900 -19.00 2.94 13.04
N ASN A 901 -18.89 4.26 12.93
CA ASN A 901 -17.62 4.96 12.70
C ASN A 901 -16.80 4.37 11.52
N GLY A 902 -17.50 3.99 10.45
CA GLY A 902 -16.90 3.40 9.23
C GLY A 902 -16.61 1.91 9.30
N ALA A 903 -16.55 1.31 10.50
CA ALA A 903 -16.31 -0.12 10.70
C ALA A 903 -17.60 -0.93 10.57
N ALA A 904 -17.52 -2.14 10.01
CA ALA A 904 -18.64 -3.08 10.02
C ALA A 904 -18.95 -3.50 11.47
N TRP A 905 -20.19 -3.28 11.90
CA TRP A 905 -20.69 -3.77 13.16
C TRP A 905 -21.14 -5.23 13.00
N VAL A 906 -20.53 -6.12 13.76
CA VAL A 906 -20.84 -7.55 13.75
C VAL A 906 -21.81 -7.83 14.91
N PRO A 907 -23.11 -8.06 14.65
CA PRO A 907 -24.06 -8.41 15.72
C PRO A 907 -23.84 -9.84 16.23
N LEU A 908 -24.22 -10.10 17.48
CA LEU A 908 -24.24 -11.45 18.06
C LEU A 908 -25.27 -12.35 17.35
N MET A 909 -26.49 -11.85 17.16
CA MET A 909 -27.63 -12.61 16.66
C MET A 909 -28.28 -11.87 15.49
N PRO A 910 -27.68 -11.93 14.28
CA PRO A 910 -28.17 -11.18 13.12
C PRO A 910 -29.58 -11.61 12.75
N ARG A 911 -30.49 -10.64 12.62
CA ARG A 911 -31.88 -10.89 12.27
C ARG A 911 -32.05 -11.29 10.79
N ARG A 912 -32.98 -12.21 10.50
CA ARG A 912 -33.37 -12.56 9.12
C ARG A 912 -34.06 -11.38 8.43
N LYS A 913 -33.60 -11.00 7.23
CA LYS A 913 -34.27 -10.01 6.39
C LYS A 913 -35.55 -10.63 5.80
N LYS A 914 -36.69 -9.96 6.00
CA LYS A 914 -37.94 -10.32 5.31
C LYS A 914 -37.81 -9.78 3.88
N HIS A 915 -37.55 -10.66 2.91
CA HIS A 915 -37.58 -10.35 1.49
C HIS A 915 -38.95 -10.66 0.89
#